data_AF-A0A1L9P9Q6-F1
#
_entry.id   AF-A0A1L9P9Q6-F1
#
_cell.length_a   1.000
_cell.length_b   1.000
_cell.length_c   1.000
_cell.angle_alpha   90.00
_cell.angle_beta   90.00
_cell.angle_gamma   90.00
#
_symmetry.space_group_name_H-M   'P 1'
#
loop_
_entity.id
_entity.type
_entity.pdbx_description
1 polymer ?
#
loop_
_entity_poly.entity_id
_entity_poly.type
_entity_poly.pdbx_seq_one_letter_code
_entity_poly.pdbx_strand_id
1 'polypeptide(L)'
;MGFKAIVSAALLLGQANSVLSRPQDQGIVQVSTSKSVHPGELANVHLNWLDSPPSAIRAVYAPCSNPNSTQHTIASFNVRGQPPQRLAWAVPEDAQASNCIYVYGAQSTILGKSEPVHLTRKAKKRSVADLDNPLLKDFDALGAWFDGVAAIKKKTDSTGGVASGNSSKHAKIAIVGAGVSGLATGLMLDSVGIHNWEIIEASERVGGRFRTRYMADTDEWAEMGPMRLPHSVTYKDNNETLKYTDHELTFQLAHTLNDMNKNDSKWKVDFIPWIQHHPNELIAQDTLRHPDGRIPTRAEIEADSSLSEASDIDTAEYHNTENRMDLILKNETTLKSLQKDVWRAHKTAMDEGLDDWSEQAMMRHVFKASENVTDEIWTSSDYDVFWDELHHNSNLGLDGTKEALGETNWLCIDGGFNRLSDAFLPHVRNRLTLNRQIRKLETVPGPNNTTRTRLSWYPSVTNRTYESKDYDYTIMAVPFTQTRFMDLPKFSSVLSRATSEAGLRFASACKVALLFRERFWEKGPRPIFGGYSKPPSDPVGALYYPVYGLNESRPGLIMHYRGGDWSDRFVSFSDEEHVQTVLDSIVSLHGEQARELYTGDYERLCWLQDEHTATAWCRPDVEQHKLYIPAYHNTEHNTIFIGEHTAPTHAWVSSSLHSSVRGSVQLLLELGLVDEAKELNEKWMGRWIKL
;
A
#
# COMPACT_ATOMS: atom_id res chain seq x y z
N MET A 1 -77.20 -26.06 -37.06
CA MET A 1 -76.92 -26.80 -35.82
C MET A 1 -76.58 -25.75 -34.77
N GLY A 2 -77.57 -25.22 -34.04
CA GLY A 2 -78.02 -25.69 -32.72
C GLY A 2 -77.50 -24.70 -31.66
N PHE A 3 -78.23 -23.62 -31.34
CA PHE A 3 -79.06 -23.40 -30.13
C PHE A 3 -78.26 -23.56 -28.81
N LYS A 4 -78.25 -22.68 -27.78
CA LYS A 4 -79.27 -21.80 -27.15
C LYS A 4 -78.57 -20.93 -26.07
N ALA A 5 -78.83 -19.61 -25.99
CA ALA A 5 -79.55 -18.87 -24.92
C ALA A 5 -78.91 -18.82 -23.51
N ILE A 6 -78.39 -17.65 -23.05
CA ILE A 6 -79.00 -16.62 -22.15
C ILE A 6 -79.09 -17.05 -20.68
N VAL A 7 -78.53 -16.26 -19.75
CA VAL A 7 -79.23 -15.52 -18.67
C VAL A 7 -78.20 -14.64 -17.91
N SER A 8 -78.47 -13.33 -17.88
CA SER A 8 -77.88 -12.37 -16.95
C SER A 8 -78.55 -12.49 -15.59
N ALA A 9 -77.77 -12.47 -14.51
CA ALA A 9 -78.25 -12.15 -13.17
C ALA A 9 -77.30 -11.14 -12.52
N ALA A 10 -77.82 -9.95 -12.27
CA ALA A 10 -77.17 -8.92 -11.48
C ALA A 10 -77.22 -9.31 -10.00
N LEU A 11 -76.08 -9.22 -9.31
CA LEU A 11 -76.03 -9.14 -7.86
C LEU A 11 -75.19 -7.92 -7.46
N LEU A 12 -75.88 -6.94 -6.88
CA LEU A 12 -75.31 -5.88 -6.05
C LEU A 12 -74.71 -6.51 -4.80
N LEU A 13 -73.40 -6.33 -4.59
CA LEU A 13 -72.75 -6.48 -3.29
C LEU A 13 -71.87 -5.26 -3.06
N GLY A 14 -72.24 -4.49 -2.02
CA GLY A 14 -71.60 -3.24 -1.65
C GLY A 14 -70.13 -3.43 -1.30
N GLN A 15 -69.29 -2.51 -1.77
CA GLN A 15 -67.93 -2.36 -1.28
C GLN A 15 -67.98 -1.80 0.13
N ALA A 16 -67.82 -2.67 1.12
CA ALA A 16 -67.39 -2.27 2.45
C ALA A 16 -65.92 -1.83 2.34
N ASN A 17 -65.66 -0.53 2.52
CA ASN A 17 -64.32 -0.01 2.75
C ASN A 17 -63.81 -0.57 4.08
N SER A 18 -63.14 -1.71 4.05
CA SER A 18 -62.30 -2.15 5.17
C SER A 18 -61.02 -1.30 5.15
N VAL A 19 -61.04 -0.19 5.88
CA VAL A 19 -59.82 0.47 6.34
C VAL A 19 -59.13 -0.51 7.27
N LEU A 20 -58.14 -1.24 6.74
CA LEU A 20 -57.19 -2.00 7.53
C LEU A 20 -56.36 -0.98 8.33
N SER A 21 -56.76 -0.75 9.58
CA SER A 21 -55.92 -0.05 10.56
C SER A 21 -54.63 -0.86 10.76
N ARG A 22 -53.49 -0.26 10.42
CA ARG A 22 -52.15 -0.79 10.73
C ARG A 22 -52.01 -1.05 12.24
N PRO A 23 -51.26 -2.08 12.65
CA PRO A 23 -50.85 -2.24 14.05
C PRO A 23 -50.14 -0.98 14.54
N GLN A 24 -50.55 -0.50 15.71
CA GLN A 24 -50.21 0.81 16.27
C GLN A 24 -48.74 0.96 16.74
N ASP A 25 -47.90 -0.06 16.52
CA ASP A 25 -46.52 -0.16 17.03
C ASP A 25 -45.42 -0.26 15.96
N GLN A 26 -45.75 -0.31 14.67
CA GLN A 26 -44.73 -0.26 13.61
C GLN A 26 -44.49 1.19 13.20
N GLY A 27 -43.44 1.80 13.77
CA GLY A 27 -42.96 3.12 13.35
C GLY A 27 -42.67 3.19 11.85
N ILE A 28 -42.64 4.40 11.28
CA ILE A 28 -42.39 4.63 9.84
C ILE A 28 -40.97 4.27 9.38
N VAL A 29 -40.07 3.97 10.32
CA VAL A 29 -38.71 3.48 10.06
C VAL A 29 -38.34 2.36 11.02
N GLN A 30 -37.86 1.24 10.47
CA GLN A 30 -37.24 0.18 11.24
C GLN A 30 -35.76 0.51 11.47
N VAL A 31 -35.34 0.50 12.74
CA VAL A 31 -33.99 0.91 13.16
C VAL A 31 -33.22 -0.32 13.63
N SER A 32 -32.02 -0.52 13.09
CA SER A 32 -31.09 -1.56 13.55
C SER A 32 -29.65 -1.03 13.54
N THR A 33 -28.72 -1.80 14.06
CA THR A 33 -27.29 -1.44 14.12
C THR A 33 -26.43 -2.48 13.40
N SER A 34 -25.14 -2.17 13.23
CA SER A 34 -24.11 -3.16 12.91
C SER A 34 -24.26 -4.42 13.78
N LYS A 35 -23.87 -5.56 13.21
CA LYS A 35 -23.89 -6.87 13.91
C LYS A 35 -23.08 -6.87 15.20
N SER A 36 -21.95 -6.16 15.21
CA SER A 36 -21.11 -5.94 16.38
C SER A 36 -20.95 -4.45 16.65
N VAL A 37 -21.26 -4.04 17.89
CA VAL A 37 -21.12 -2.66 18.35
C VAL A 37 -20.19 -2.64 19.55
N HIS A 38 -19.09 -1.91 19.44
CA HIS A 38 -18.07 -1.78 20.48
C HIS A 38 -18.00 -0.32 20.95
N PRO A 39 -18.00 -0.05 22.27
CA PRO A 39 -17.68 1.27 22.79
C PRO A 39 -16.33 1.77 22.26
N GLY A 40 -16.24 3.06 21.92
CA GLY A 40 -15.03 3.69 21.38
C GLY A 40 -14.83 3.52 19.87
N GLU A 41 -15.67 2.73 19.19
CA GLU A 41 -15.55 2.46 17.75
C GLU A 41 -16.67 3.11 16.92
N LEU A 42 -16.53 3.09 15.60
CA LEU A 42 -17.62 3.43 14.68
C LEU A 42 -18.55 2.22 14.48
N ALA A 43 -19.84 2.48 14.34
CA ALA A 43 -20.85 1.52 13.92
C ALA A 43 -21.82 2.16 12.92
N ASN A 44 -22.53 1.35 12.14
CA ASN A 44 -23.66 1.81 11.37
C ASN A 44 -24.96 1.70 12.18
N VAL A 45 -25.84 2.69 11.97
CA VAL A 45 -27.26 2.61 12.31
C VAL A 45 -28.02 2.51 10.99
N HIS A 46 -28.73 1.42 10.77
CA HIS A 46 -29.54 1.20 9.56
C HIS A 46 -30.97 1.71 9.77
N LEU A 47 -31.46 2.44 8.78
CA LEU A 47 -32.77 3.08 8.74
C LEU A 47 -33.54 2.51 7.55
N ASN A 48 -34.37 1.50 7.79
CA ASN A 48 -35.22 0.91 6.77
C ASN A 48 -36.59 1.60 6.78
N TRP A 49 -36.82 2.51 5.84
CA TRP A 49 -38.01 3.35 5.77
C TRP A 49 -39.20 2.56 5.22
N LEU A 50 -40.26 2.46 6.02
CA LEU A 50 -41.50 1.76 5.65
C LEU A 50 -42.54 2.71 5.01
N ASP A 51 -42.42 4.02 5.25
CA ASP A 51 -43.19 5.09 4.63
C ASP A 51 -42.29 6.29 4.27
N SER A 52 -42.89 7.33 3.68
CA SER A 52 -42.22 8.59 3.36
C SER A 52 -41.59 9.22 4.61
N PRO A 53 -40.28 9.55 4.56
CA PRO A 53 -39.57 10.18 5.66
C PRO A 53 -40.05 11.62 5.90
N PRO A 54 -39.94 12.16 7.12
CA PRO A 54 -40.20 13.56 7.38
C PRO A 54 -39.07 14.46 6.85
N SER A 55 -39.33 15.76 6.76
CA SER A 55 -38.39 16.77 6.28
C SER A 55 -37.15 16.98 7.17
N ALA A 56 -37.16 16.46 8.39
CA ALA A 56 -36.05 16.52 9.32
C ALA A 56 -36.04 15.25 10.18
N ILE A 57 -34.84 14.72 10.42
CA ILE A 57 -34.62 13.57 11.28
C ILE A 57 -33.58 13.87 12.35
N ARG A 58 -33.76 13.28 13.53
CA ARG A 58 -32.78 13.29 14.61
C ARG A 58 -32.67 11.90 15.23
N ALA A 59 -31.50 11.28 15.11
CA ALA A 59 -31.20 10.00 15.72
C ALA A 59 -30.45 10.20 17.04
N VAL A 60 -30.91 9.56 18.12
CA VAL A 60 -30.24 9.59 19.42
C VAL A 60 -30.14 8.21 20.02
N TYR A 61 -29.12 8.04 20.85
CA TYR A 61 -28.91 6.88 21.69
C TYR A 61 -29.28 7.25 23.14
N ALA A 62 -30.26 6.53 23.71
CA ALA A 62 -30.82 6.82 25.03
C ALA A 62 -31.40 5.54 25.69
N PRO A 63 -31.63 5.53 27.02
CA PRO A 63 -32.28 4.41 27.69
C PRO A 63 -33.57 3.92 27.02
N CYS A 64 -33.69 2.60 26.83
CA CYS A 64 -34.87 2.00 26.19
C CYS A 64 -36.18 2.24 26.99
N SER A 65 -36.06 2.51 28.29
CA SER A 65 -37.17 2.77 29.22
C SER A 65 -37.54 4.25 29.33
N ASN A 66 -36.62 5.17 29.03
CA ASN A 66 -36.85 6.62 29.14
C ASN A 66 -36.13 7.40 28.04
N PRO A 67 -36.77 7.61 26.88
CA PRO A 67 -36.16 8.33 25.75
C PRO A 67 -35.82 9.79 26.07
N ASN A 68 -36.40 10.41 27.09
CA ASN A 68 -36.20 11.82 27.44
C ASN A 68 -35.07 12.08 28.45
N SER A 69 -34.35 11.02 28.87
CA SER A 69 -33.19 11.13 29.78
C SER A 69 -31.91 11.55 29.02
N THR A 70 -30.71 11.30 29.57
CA THR A 70 -29.44 11.65 28.91
C THR A 70 -29.37 11.06 27.50
N GLN A 71 -29.45 11.92 26.49
CA GLN A 71 -29.42 11.55 25.07
C GLN A 71 -28.03 11.81 24.50
N HIS A 72 -27.44 10.80 23.86
CA HIS A 72 -26.31 11.00 22.98
C HIS A 72 -26.84 11.18 21.56
N THR A 73 -26.67 12.37 20.98
CA THR A 73 -27.08 12.60 19.59
C THR A 73 -26.15 11.83 18.66
N ILE A 74 -26.70 10.88 17.91
CA ILE A 74 -25.95 10.17 16.87
C ILE A 74 -25.86 11.05 15.64
N ALA A 75 -27.01 11.59 15.22
CA ALA A 75 -27.08 12.36 14.00
C ALA A 75 -28.32 13.28 13.90
N SER A 76 -28.22 14.37 13.15
CA SER A 76 -29.37 15.24 12.86
C SER A 76 -29.26 15.88 11.46
N PHE A 77 -30.29 15.70 10.64
CA PHE A 77 -30.29 16.18 9.26
C PHE A 77 -31.65 16.70 8.83
N ASN A 78 -31.63 17.69 7.92
CA ASN A 78 -32.79 18.00 7.10
C ASN A 78 -32.81 17.06 5.90
N VAL A 79 -33.93 16.35 5.71
CA VAL A 79 -34.11 15.45 4.57
C VAL A 79 -34.60 16.27 3.39
N ARG A 80 -33.72 16.49 2.41
CA ARG A 80 -34.05 17.06 1.10
C ARG A 80 -33.90 15.96 0.05
N GLY A 81 -35.01 15.44 -0.46
CA GLY A 81 -35.02 14.31 -1.38
C GLY A 81 -35.15 12.96 -0.67
N GLN A 82 -34.32 11.98 -1.04
CA GLN A 82 -34.38 10.64 -0.44
C GLN A 82 -33.81 10.64 0.99
N PRO A 83 -34.42 9.90 1.93
CA PRO A 83 -33.92 9.83 3.29
C PRO A 83 -32.66 8.98 3.40
N PRO A 84 -31.84 9.22 4.42
CA PRO A 84 -30.66 8.40 4.63
C PRO A 84 -31.05 7.00 5.07
N GLN A 85 -30.35 6.01 4.54
CA GLN A 85 -30.56 4.59 4.86
C GLN A 85 -29.60 4.11 5.93
N ARG A 86 -28.46 4.81 6.13
CA ARG A 86 -27.52 4.50 7.20
C ARG A 86 -26.89 5.76 7.76
N LEU A 87 -26.57 5.70 9.04
CA LEU A 87 -25.81 6.72 9.76
C LEU A 87 -24.50 6.11 10.25
N ALA A 88 -23.41 6.87 10.18
CA ALA A 88 -22.21 6.56 10.93
C ALA A 88 -22.37 7.02 12.38
N TRP A 89 -22.17 6.12 13.34
CA TRP A 89 -22.30 6.36 14.77
C TRP A 89 -20.95 6.14 15.45
N ALA A 90 -20.37 7.20 16.01
CA ALA A 90 -19.28 7.09 16.97
C ALA A 90 -19.85 6.64 18.31
N VAL A 91 -19.58 5.40 18.71
CA VAL A 91 -20.15 4.79 19.91
C VAL A 91 -19.41 5.34 21.14
N PRO A 92 -20.12 5.95 22.12
CA PRO A 92 -19.48 6.45 23.34
C PRO A 92 -18.76 5.35 24.12
N GLU A 93 -17.61 5.68 24.73
CA GLU A 93 -16.85 4.75 25.59
C GLU A 93 -17.68 4.23 26.77
N ASP A 94 -18.58 5.06 27.28
CA ASP A 94 -19.48 4.76 28.40
C ASP A 94 -20.83 4.18 27.96
N ALA A 95 -20.97 3.75 26.70
CA ALA A 95 -22.21 3.21 26.16
C ALA A 95 -22.75 2.02 27.00
N GLN A 96 -24.09 1.97 27.13
CA GLN A 96 -24.82 1.00 27.95
C GLN A 96 -25.68 0.04 27.12
N ALA A 97 -25.55 -1.27 27.34
CA ALA A 97 -26.25 -2.28 26.52
C ALA A 97 -27.79 -2.25 26.64
N SER A 98 -28.34 -1.56 27.64
CA SER A 98 -29.78 -1.37 27.85
C SER A 98 -30.38 -0.15 27.14
N ASN A 99 -29.58 0.56 26.33
CA ASN A 99 -30.02 1.73 25.59
C ASN A 99 -30.44 1.36 24.17
N CYS A 100 -31.38 2.14 23.64
CA CYS A 100 -31.96 1.99 22.30
C CYS A 100 -31.59 3.21 21.46
N ILE A 101 -31.68 3.04 20.14
CA ILE A 101 -31.61 4.15 19.19
C ILE A 101 -33.03 4.58 18.85
N TYR A 102 -33.30 5.88 19.03
CA TYR A 102 -34.55 6.52 18.66
C TYR A 102 -34.32 7.43 17.47
N VAL A 103 -35.20 7.36 16.48
CA VAL A 103 -35.23 8.28 15.35
C VAL A 103 -36.45 9.16 15.49
N TYR A 104 -36.23 10.47 15.62
CA TYR A 104 -37.28 11.48 15.73
C TYR A 104 -37.50 12.21 14.41
N GLY A 105 -38.73 12.61 14.16
CA GLY A 105 -39.12 13.53 13.11
C GLY A 105 -39.28 14.96 13.62
N ALA A 106 -39.93 15.80 12.82
CA ALA A 106 -40.32 17.13 13.26
C ALA A 106 -41.14 17.08 14.57
N GLN A 107 -40.94 18.08 15.44
CA GLN A 107 -41.64 18.22 16.73
C GLN A 107 -41.40 17.05 17.72
N SER A 108 -40.26 16.37 17.61
CA SER A 108 -39.86 15.27 18.52
C SER A 108 -40.79 14.05 18.50
N THR A 109 -41.47 13.83 17.38
CA THR A 109 -42.26 12.61 17.15
C THR A 109 -41.35 11.41 16.93
N ILE A 110 -41.56 10.30 17.64
CA ILE A 110 -40.77 9.08 17.44
C ILE A 110 -41.23 8.40 16.15
N LEU A 111 -40.31 8.27 15.20
CA LEU A 111 -40.54 7.62 13.91
C LEU A 111 -40.17 6.14 13.95
N GLY A 112 -39.19 5.78 14.78
CA GLY A 112 -38.68 4.43 14.89
C GLY A 112 -37.79 4.26 16.12
N LYS A 113 -37.70 3.01 16.59
CA LYS A 113 -36.92 2.60 17.75
C LYS A 113 -36.20 1.29 17.40
N SER A 114 -34.94 1.16 17.79
CA SER A 114 -34.21 -0.11 17.69
C SER A 114 -34.53 -1.05 18.86
N GLU A 115 -34.22 -2.32 18.69
CA GLU A 115 -33.97 -3.20 19.84
C GLU A 115 -32.83 -2.65 20.72
N PRO A 116 -32.73 -3.06 22.00
CA PRO A 116 -31.60 -2.69 22.85
C PRO A 116 -30.28 -3.00 22.14
N VAL A 117 -29.39 -2.00 22.08
CA VAL A 117 -28.12 -2.14 21.36
C VAL A 117 -27.24 -3.14 22.11
N HIS A 118 -26.98 -4.28 21.47
CA HIS A 118 -26.07 -5.28 22.00
C HIS A 118 -24.61 -4.77 21.91
N LEU A 119 -24.09 -4.28 23.04
CA LEU A 119 -22.70 -3.87 23.13
C LEU A 119 -21.80 -5.06 23.46
N THR A 120 -20.78 -5.26 22.63
CA THR A 120 -19.72 -6.22 22.90
C THR A 120 -18.56 -5.48 23.56
N ARG A 121 -18.45 -5.56 24.89
CA ARG A 121 -17.32 -4.97 25.62
C ARG A 121 -16.08 -5.86 25.48
N LYS A 122 -14.97 -5.30 24.99
CA LYS A 122 -13.66 -5.98 25.05
C LYS A 122 -13.27 -6.16 26.53
N ALA A 123 -12.71 -7.32 26.88
CA ALA A 123 -12.17 -7.54 28.22
C ALA A 123 -11.04 -6.52 28.51
N LYS A 124 -11.07 -5.86 29.67
CA LYS A 124 -10.03 -4.91 30.12
C LYS A 124 -8.64 -5.56 30.01
N LYS A 125 -7.67 -4.86 29.38
CA LYS A 125 -6.27 -5.28 29.28
C LYS A 125 -5.61 -5.42 30.67
N ARG A 126 -4.81 -6.48 30.82
CA ARG A 126 -3.84 -6.72 31.91
C ARG A 126 -2.51 -5.98 31.63
N SER A 127 -1.64 -5.92 32.63
CA SER A 127 -0.35 -5.22 32.65
C SER A 127 0.69 -5.75 31.64
N VAL A 128 1.70 -4.92 31.38
CA VAL A 128 2.83 -4.98 30.41
C VAL A 128 3.69 -6.26 30.42
N ALA A 129 3.38 -7.27 31.25
CA ALA A 129 4.23 -8.46 31.45
C ALA A 129 3.78 -9.75 30.72
N ASP A 130 2.65 -9.73 29.99
CA ASP A 130 2.10 -10.92 29.29
C ASP A 130 2.12 -10.76 27.75
N LEU A 131 3.25 -10.36 27.15
CA LEU A 131 3.38 -9.98 25.73
C LEU A 131 3.72 -11.11 24.75
N ASP A 132 3.35 -12.36 25.02
CA ASP A 132 3.71 -13.49 24.12
C ASP A 132 2.74 -13.79 22.98
N ASN A 133 1.63 -13.05 22.81
CA ASN A 133 0.81 -13.09 21.59
C ASN A 133 -0.03 -11.80 21.47
N PRO A 134 0.26 -10.90 20.51
CA PRO A 134 -0.54 -9.69 20.31
C PRO A 134 -1.91 -10.04 19.70
N LEU A 135 -2.97 -9.67 20.42
CA LEU A 135 -4.37 -9.87 20.03
C LEU A 135 -4.86 -8.63 19.25
N LEU A 136 -5.96 -8.72 18.48
CA LEU A 136 -6.55 -7.58 17.74
C LEU A 136 -7.07 -6.43 18.65
N LYS A 137 -7.11 -6.64 19.98
CA LYS A 137 -7.36 -5.61 21.00
C LYS A 137 -6.09 -4.89 21.45
N ASP A 138 -4.93 -5.43 21.07
CA ASP A 138 -3.60 -4.90 21.36
C ASP A 138 -3.13 -3.98 20.25
N PHE A 139 -3.70 -4.07 19.05
CA PHE A 139 -3.84 -2.94 18.15
C PHE A 139 -4.70 -1.89 18.83
N ASP A 140 -4.07 -0.79 19.23
CA ASP A 140 -4.82 0.43 19.37
C ASP A 140 -5.35 0.73 17.96
N ALA A 141 -6.67 0.74 17.78
CA ALA A 141 -7.31 1.14 16.52
C ALA A 141 -7.04 2.62 16.14
N LEU A 142 -6.04 3.23 16.79
CA LEU A 142 -5.67 4.64 16.88
C LEU A 142 -4.19 4.90 16.52
N GLY A 143 -3.41 3.90 16.04
CA GLY A 143 -1.96 4.07 15.87
C GLY A 143 -1.49 4.76 14.58
N ALA A 144 -2.06 4.38 13.43
CA ALA A 144 -1.82 5.02 12.13
C ALA A 144 -3.13 5.42 11.42
N TRP A 145 -4.27 4.89 11.88
CA TRP A 145 -5.59 5.09 11.28
C TRP A 145 -6.35 6.30 11.84
N PHE A 146 -5.76 7.00 12.82
CA PHE A 146 -6.47 7.90 13.72
C PHE A 146 -7.06 9.13 13.02
N ASP A 147 -6.41 9.71 12.02
CA ASP A 147 -6.93 10.97 11.45
C ASP A 147 -8.23 10.78 10.67
N GLY A 148 -8.41 9.66 9.98
CA GLY A 148 -9.66 9.38 9.25
C GLY A 148 -10.84 9.20 10.20
N VAL A 149 -10.70 8.32 11.20
CA VAL A 149 -11.76 8.05 12.19
C VAL A 149 -11.97 9.22 13.14
N ALA A 150 -10.90 9.93 13.56
CA ALA A 150 -11.00 11.14 14.37
C ALA A 150 -11.60 12.32 13.57
N ALA A 151 -11.31 12.45 12.28
CA ALA A 151 -11.96 13.42 11.40
C ALA A 151 -13.45 13.10 11.22
N ILE A 152 -13.81 11.83 11.04
CA ILE A 152 -15.21 11.40 11.00
C ILE A 152 -15.89 11.65 12.34
N LYS A 153 -15.25 11.30 13.47
CA LYS A 153 -15.76 11.61 14.81
C LYS A 153 -15.99 13.11 14.97
N LYS A 154 -15.00 13.94 14.65
CA LYS A 154 -15.11 15.41 14.65
C LYS A 154 -16.21 15.92 13.72
N LYS A 155 -16.39 15.32 12.54
CA LYS A 155 -17.47 15.63 11.59
C LYS A 155 -18.83 15.20 12.14
N THR A 156 -18.89 14.05 12.80
CA THR A 156 -20.07 13.54 13.51
C THR A 156 -20.46 14.49 14.65
N ASP A 157 -19.48 14.92 15.43
CA ASP A 157 -19.64 15.82 16.57
C ASP A 157 -19.99 17.26 16.15
N SER A 158 -19.48 17.74 15.00
CA SER A 158 -19.69 19.12 14.52
C SER A 158 -20.89 19.30 13.58
N THR A 159 -21.25 18.28 12.79
CA THR A 159 -22.32 18.36 11.78
C THR A 159 -23.48 17.40 12.03
N GLY A 160 -23.44 16.64 13.13
CA GLY A 160 -24.51 15.71 13.47
C GLY A 160 -24.53 14.48 12.54
N GLY A 161 -23.36 13.91 12.23
CA GLY A 161 -23.20 12.59 11.59
C GLY A 161 -22.90 12.57 10.09
N VAL A 162 -22.46 11.42 9.59
CA VAL A 162 -22.37 11.11 8.14
C VAL A 162 -23.58 10.25 7.77
N ALA A 163 -24.44 10.78 6.90
CA ALA A 163 -25.64 10.09 6.44
C ALA A 163 -25.44 9.55 5.02
N SER A 164 -25.59 8.25 4.83
CA SER A 164 -25.57 7.62 3.51
C SER A 164 -26.95 7.71 2.86
N GLY A 165 -27.03 8.26 1.65
CA GLY A 165 -28.22 8.16 0.82
C GLY A 165 -28.36 6.76 0.20
N ASN A 166 -29.52 6.44 -0.36
CA ASN A 166 -29.76 5.16 -1.07
C ASN A 166 -28.77 4.94 -2.25
N SER A 167 -28.10 6.01 -2.71
CA SER A 167 -27.10 6.01 -3.78
C SER A 167 -25.65 5.82 -3.34
N SER A 168 -25.33 5.65 -2.04
CA SER A 168 -23.91 5.57 -1.60
C SER A 168 -23.15 4.41 -2.27
N LYS A 169 -23.79 3.25 -2.50
CA LYS A 169 -23.18 2.15 -3.27
C LYS A 169 -23.12 2.37 -4.78
N HIS A 170 -23.84 3.38 -5.27
CA HIS A 170 -23.87 3.79 -6.66
C HIS A 170 -23.01 5.03 -6.92
N ALA A 171 -22.27 5.52 -5.91
CA ALA A 171 -21.33 6.62 -6.06
C ALA A 171 -20.37 6.32 -7.22
N LYS A 172 -20.22 7.29 -8.12
CA LYS A 172 -19.37 7.18 -9.30
C LYS A 172 -17.94 7.56 -8.94
N ILE A 173 -17.03 6.61 -8.97
CA ILE A 173 -15.66 6.77 -8.47
C ILE A 173 -14.66 6.72 -9.63
N ALA A 174 -13.77 7.70 -9.71
CA ALA A 174 -12.60 7.62 -10.57
C ALA A 174 -11.40 7.06 -9.79
N ILE A 175 -10.65 6.15 -10.39
CA ILE A 175 -9.35 5.71 -9.92
C ILE A 175 -8.31 6.13 -10.97
N VAL A 176 -7.45 7.08 -10.65
CA VAL A 176 -6.44 7.60 -11.58
C VAL A 176 -5.12 6.86 -11.34
N GLY A 177 -4.70 6.07 -12.32
CA GLY A 177 -3.53 5.19 -12.29
C GLY A 177 -3.93 3.71 -12.16
N ALA A 178 -3.47 2.87 -13.10
CA ALA A 178 -3.61 1.41 -13.11
C ALA A 178 -2.31 0.69 -12.67
N GLY A 179 -1.52 1.33 -11.79
CA GLY A 179 -0.54 0.62 -10.98
C GLY A 179 -1.21 -0.33 -9.99
N VAL A 180 -0.41 -1.13 -9.27
CA VAL A 180 -0.96 -2.13 -8.32
C VAL A 180 -1.91 -1.51 -7.29
N SER A 181 -1.67 -0.26 -6.86
CA SER A 181 -2.58 0.42 -5.94
C SER A 181 -3.97 0.66 -6.52
N GLY A 182 -4.08 1.22 -7.73
CA GLY A 182 -5.37 1.46 -8.37
C GLY A 182 -6.12 0.18 -8.72
N LEU A 183 -5.39 -0.84 -9.20
CA LEU A 183 -5.95 -2.16 -9.49
C LEU A 183 -6.51 -2.83 -8.22
N ALA A 184 -5.74 -2.82 -7.13
CA ALA A 184 -6.16 -3.37 -5.85
C ALA A 184 -7.37 -2.63 -5.28
N THR A 185 -7.40 -1.31 -5.33
CA THR A 185 -8.57 -0.50 -4.92
C THR A 185 -9.84 -0.88 -5.69
N GLY A 186 -9.77 -1.03 -7.01
CA GLY A 186 -10.94 -1.45 -7.80
C GLY A 186 -11.50 -2.82 -7.36
N LEU A 187 -10.61 -3.80 -7.13
CA LEU A 187 -10.98 -5.12 -6.61
C LEU A 187 -11.57 -5.05 -5.20
N MET A 188 -10.97 -4.26 -4.32
CA MET A 188 -11.42 -4.09 -2.94
C MET A 188 -12.81 -3.46 -2.86
N LEU A 189 -13.07 -2.41 -3.64
CA LEU A 189 -14.38 -1.77 -3.74
C LEU A 189 -15.45 -2.74 -4.27
N ASP A 190 -15.12 -3.51 -5.31
CA ASP A 190 -16.00 -4.55 -5.84
C ASP A 190 -16.36 -5.61 -4.79
N SER A 191 -15.38 -6.01 -3.97
CA SER A 191 -15.58 -7.07 -2.97
C SER A 191 -16.61 -6.73 -1.90
N VAL A 192 -16.91 -5.43 -1.69
CA VAL A 192 -17.91 -4.94 -0.73
C VAL A 192 -19.16 -4.32 -1.39
N GLY A 193 -19.32 -4.55 -2.71
CA GLY A 193 -20.51 -4.17 -3.47
C GLY A 193 -20.49 -2.75 -4.05
N ILE A 194 -19.33 -2.14 -4.19
CA ILE A 194 -19.15 -0.84 -4.86
C ILE A 194 -18.64 -1.07 -6.27
N HIS A 195 -19.52 -0.96 -7.26
CA HIS A 195 -19.22 -1.37 -8.64
C HIS A 195 -19.08 -0.22 -9.63
N ASN A 196 -19.59 0.98 -9.30
CA ASN A 196 -19.60 2.13 -10.19
C ASN A 196 -18.27 2.91 -10.12
N TRP A 197 -17.18 2.23 -10.46
CA TRP A 197 -15.86 2.81 -10.57
C TRP A 197 -15.28 2.61 -11.97
N GLU A 198 -14.33 3.46 -12.36
CA GLU A 198 -13.47 3.23 -13.52
C GLU A 198 -12.02 3.58 -13.21
N ILE A 199 -11.09 2.82 -13.81
CA ILE A 199 -9.66 3.06 -13.73
C ILE A 199 -9.22 3.79 -14.99
N ILE A 200 -8.47 4.88 -14.82
CA ILE A 200 -7.96 5.73 -15.90
C ILE A 200 -6.45 5.73 -15.83
N GLU A 201 -5.79 5.21 -16.85
CA GLU A 201 -4.34 5.04 -16.93
C GLU A 201 -3.74 5.86 -18.07
N ALA A 202 -2.63 6.53 -17.78
CA ALA A 202 -1.93 7.35 -18.76
C ALA A 202 -1.25 6.47 -19.83
N SER A 203 -0.71 5.32 -19.42
CA SER A 203 -0.02 4.36 -20.26
C SER A 203 -0.96 3.49 -21.10
N GLU A 204 -0.37 2.77 -22.04
CA GLU A 204 -0.99 1.73 -22.85
C GLU A 204 -1.12 0.37 -22.11
N ARG A 205 -0.66 0.29 -20.86
CA ARG A 205 -0.65 -0.94 -20.07
C ARG A 205 -1.00 -0.70 -18.61
N VAL A 206 -1.37 -1.77 -17.92
CA VAL A 206 -1.47 -1.78 -16.46
C VAL A 206 -0.13 -2.11 -15.80
N GLY A 207 -0.05 -1.95 -14.47
CA GLY A 207 1.04 -2.43 -13.63
C GLY A 207 1.96 -1.32 -13.10
N GLY A 208 2.02 -0.16 -13.76
CA GLY A 208 2.84 0.97 -13.30
C GLY A 208 4.29 0.55 -13.11
N ARG A 209 4.79 0.54 -11.87
CA ARG A 209 6.18 0.14 -11.56
C ARG A 209 6.47 -1.35 -11.73
N PHE A 210 5.47 -2.20 -11.99
CA PHE A 210 5.72 -3.56 -12.46
C PHE A 210 6.11 -3.53 -13.93
N ARG A 211 7.33 -4.02 -14.20
CA ARG A 211 7.94 -4.00 -15.54
C ARG A 211 8.84 -5.23 -15.73
N THR A 212 8.20 -6.33 -16.10
CA THR A 212 8.87 -7.53 -16.60
C THR A 212 9.07 -7.42 -18.12
N ARG A 213 10.27 -7.72 -18.63
CA ARG A 213 10.58 -7.80 -20.07
C ARG A 213 11.10 -9.19 -20.41
N TYR A 214 10.44 -9.87 -21.35
CA TYR A 214 10.93 -11.13 -21.92
C TYR A 214 11.92 -10.83 -23.05
N MET A 215 13.02 -11.58 -23.13
CA MET A 215 14.20 -11.22 -23.91
C MET A 215 14.33 -12.06 -25.18
N ALA A 216 14.52 -11.42 -26.34
CA ALA A 216 14.92 -12.05 -27.61
C ALA A 216 14.16 -13.34 -27.99
N ASP A 217 12.83 -13.36 -27.81
CA ASP A 217 11.95 -14.52 -28.03
C ASP A 217 12.35 -15.79 -27.23
N THR A 218 13.04 -15.60 -26.11
CA THR A 218 13.39 -16.65 -25.14
C THR A 218 12.44 -16.63 -23.94
N ASP A 219 12.51 -17.69 -23.12
CA ASP A 219 11.85 -17.75 -21.82
C ASP A 219 12.66 -17.03 -20.71
N GLU A 220 13.66 -16.21 -21.05
CA GLU A 220 14.38 -15.36 -20.10
C GLU A 220 13.65 -14.04 -19.88
N TRP A 221 13.57 -13.58 -18.63
CA TRP A 221 12.91 -12.31 -18.29
C TRP A 221 13.73 -11.43 -17.34
N ALA A 222 13.73 -10.14 -17.64
CA ALA A 222 14.33 -9.10 -16.83
C ALA A 222 13.26 -8.38 -15.98
N GLU A 223 13.51 -8.28 -14.67
CA GLU A 223 12.69 -7.47 -13.76
C GLU A 223 13.22 -6.04 -13.67
N MET A 224 12.64 -5.16 -14.48
CA MET A 224 12.98 -3.74 -14.49
C MET A 224 12.29 -2.96 -13.35
N GLY A 225 11.31 -3.59 -12.70
CA GLY A 225 10.62 -3.10 -11.50
C GLY A 225 11.04 -3.84 -10.23
N PRO A 226 10.11 -4.23 -9.34
CA PRO A 226 10.42 -5.05 -8.17
C PRO A 226 10.89 -6.45 -8.60
N MET A 227 11.84 -7.03 -7.86
CA MET A 227 12.45 -8.33 -8.21
C MET A 227 12.28 -9.41 -7.13
N ARG A 228 12.07 -9.01 -5.88
CA ARG A 228 12.04 -9.93 -4.72
C ARG A 228 11.11 -9.41 -3.62
N LEU A 229 10.65 -10.32 -2.78
CA LEU A 229 9.77 -10.08 -1.62
C LEU A 229 10.35 -10.83 -0.43
N PRO A 230 10.58 -10.18 0.72
CA PRO A 230 10.89 -10.89 1.94
C PRO A 230 9.66 -11.67 2.39
N HIS A 231 9.85 -12.92 2.82
CA HIS A 231 8.76 -13.82 3.20
C HIS A 231 8.82 -14.18 4.69
N SER A 232 9.99 -14.56 5.17
CA SER A 232 10.24 -14.84 6.58
C SER A 232 11.68 -14.56 6.94
N VAL A 233 11.98 -14.42 8.22
CA VAL A 233 13.34 -14.31 8.75
C VAL A 233 13.57 -15.29 9.87
N THR A 234 14.73 -15.92 9.90
CA THR A 234 15.15 -16.83 10.97
C THR A 234 16.29 -16.19 11.76
N TYR A 235 16.10 -15.97 13.06
CA TYR A 235 17.11 -15.40 13.95
C TYR A 235 18.08 -16.46 14.47
N LYS A 236 19.37 -16.12 14.58
CA LYS A 236 20.43 -17.10 14.91
C LYS A 236 20.51 -17.44 16.40
N ASP A 237 20.13 -16.51 17.27
CA ASP A 237 20.23 -16.64 18.72
C ASP A 237 19.35 -17.78 19.25
N ASN A 238 18.13 -17.90 18.72
CA ASN A 238 17.09 -18.78 19.23
C ASN A 238 16.39 -19.63 18.15
N ASN A 239 16.78 -19.48 16.87
CA ASN A 239 16.17 -20.15 15.72
C ASN A 239 14.67 -19.84 15.53
N GLU A 240 14.18 -18.72 16.10
CA GLU A 240 12.83 -18.20 15.91
C GLU A 240 12.67 -17.75 14.46
N THR A 241 11.57 -18.18 13.82
CA THR A 241 11.23 -17.73 12.47
C THR A 241 10.00 -16.85 12.52
N LEU A 242 10.13 -15.63 12.00
CA LEU A 242 9.07 -14.64 11.89
C LEU A 242 8.69 -14.44 10.44
N LYS A 243 7.40 -14.21 10.18
CA LYS A 243 6.92 -13.75 8.87
C LYS A 243 6.94 -12.23 8.83
N TYR A 244 7.21 -11.67 7.65
CA TYR A 244 7.03 -10.24 7.39
C TYR A 244 5.55 -9.94 7.17
N THR A 245 4.89 -9.38 8.18
CA THR A 245 3.41 -9.26 8.17
C THR A 245 2.90 -8.26 7.14
N ASP A 246 3.65 -7.21 6.82
CA ASP A 246 3.27 -6.23 5.80
C ASP A 246 3.36 -6.82 4.38
N HIS A 247 4.37 -7.66 4.12
CA HIS A 247 4.58 -8.34 2.84
C HIS A 247 3.53 -9.43 2.55
N GLU A 248 2.91 -10.01 3.58
CA GLU A 248 1.83 -11.00 3.45
C GLU A 248 0.62 -10.48 2.66
N LEU A 249 0.37 -9.16 2.66
CA LEU A 249 -0.64 -8.52 1.79
C LEU A 249 -0.44 -8.87 0.30
N THR A 250 0.83 -8.98 -0.12
CA THR A 250 1.19 -9.31 -1.52
C THR A 250 0.84 -10.76 -1.83
N PHE A 251 1.19 -11.68 -0.94
CA PHE A 251 0.89 -13.11 -1.10
C PHE A 251 -0.62 -13.36 -1.03
N GLN A 252 -1.33 -12.69 -0.12
CA GLN A 252 -2.79 -12.72 -0.02
C GLN A 252 -3.47 -12.24 -1.30
N LEU A 253 -2.99 -11.14 -1.89
CA LEU A 253 -3.53 -10.61 -3.13
C LEU A 253 -3.36 -11.61 -4.27
N ALA A 254 -2.17 -12.18 -4.43
CA ALA A 254 -1.90 -13.19 -5.45
C ALA A 254 -2.80 -14.43 -5.27
N HIS A 255 -2.97 -14.93 -4.04
CA HIS A 255 -3.89 -16.03 -3.75
C HIS A 255 -5.33 -15.68 -4.10
N THR A 256 -5.79 -14.48 -3.73
CA THR A 256 -7.14 -13.98 -4.04
C THR A 256 -7.37 -13.92 -5.55
N LEU A 257 -6.41 -13.42 -6.32
CA LEU A 257 -6.49 -13.35 -7.79
C LEU A 257 -6.45 -14.74 -8.43
N ASN A 258 -5.63 -15.65 -7.93
CA ASN A 258 -5.60 -17.04 -8.39
C ASN A 258 -6.96 -17.72 -8.20
N ASP A 259 -7.58 -17.54 -7.03
CA ASP A 259 -8.92 -18.08 -6.74
C ASP A 259 -9.99 -17.47 -7.66
N MET A 260 -9.98 -16.14 -7.82
CA MET A 260 -10.92 -15.43 -8.70
C MET A 260 -10.78 -15.84 -10.17
N ASN A 261 -9.55 -16.13 -10.61
CA ASN A 261 -9.24 -16.64 -11.94
C ASN A 261 -9.33 -18.17 -12.04
N LYS A 262 -9.80 -18.87 -11.00
CA LYS A 262 -9.94 -20.34 -10.95
C LYS A 262 -8.64 -21.08 -11.29
N ASN A 263 -7.50 -20.51 -10.90
CA ASN A 263 -6.15 -21.01 -11.20
C ASN A 263 -5.88 -21.21 -12.70
N ASP A 264 -6.49 -20.40 -13.58
CA ASP A 264 -6.15 -20.38 -15.00
C ASP A 264 -4.67 -20.03 -15.18
N SER A 265 -3.92 -20.94 -15.81
CA SER A 265 -2.48 -20.81 -16.10
C SER A 265 -2.07 -19.47 -16.74
N LYS A 266 -2.97 -18.84 -17.51
CA LYS A 266 -2.73 -17.54 -18.14
C LYS A 266 -2.60 -16.40 -17.13
N TRP A 267 -3.34 -16.48 -16.02
CA TRP A 267 -3.42 -15.43 -14.99
C TRP A 267 -2.80 -15.85 -13.66
N LYS A 268 -2.32 -17.09 -13.57
CA LYS A 268 -1.80 -17.65 -12.35
C LYS A 268 -0.54 -16.90 -11.90
N VAL A 269 -0.50 -16.50 -10.64
CA VAL A 269 0.64 -15.89 -9.97
C VAL A 269 1.23 -16.94 -9.05
N ASP A 270 2.39 -17.47 -9.43
CA ASP A 270 3.14 -18.44 -8.62
C ASP A 270 4.40 -17.77 -8.05
N PHE A 271 4.77 -18.19 -6.84
CA PHE A 271 5.98 -17.72 -6.18
C PHE A 271 7.05 -18.81 -6.20
N ILE A 272 8.28 -18.42 -6.48
CA ILE A 272 9.46 -19.28 -6.41
C ILE A 272 10.49 -18.68 -5.45
N PRO A 273 11.37 -19.50 -4.85
CA PRO A 273 12.44 -19.00 -4.00
C PRO A 273 13.32 -17.97 -4.72
N TRP A 274 13.68 -16.91 -4.02
CA TRP A 274 14.71 -15.97 -4.48
C TRP A 274 15.99 -16.21 -3.68
N ILE A 275 17.07 -16.54 -4.38
CA ILE A 275 18.39 -16.70 -3.76
C ILE A 275 18.99 -15.30 -3.62
N GLN A 276 18.94 -14.77 -2.41
CA GLN A 276 19.44 -13.43 -2.10
C GLN A 276 20.96 -13.36 -2.09
N HIS A 277 21.60 -14.38 -1.52
CA HIS A 277 23.05 -14.52 -1.45
C HIS A 277 23.48 -15.94 -1.83
N HIS A 278 24.55 -16.05 -2.60
CA HIS A 278 25.19 -17.32 -2.92
C HIS A 278 26.67 -17.33 -2.46
N PRO A 279 27.19 -18.43 -1.86
CA PRO A 279 28.57 -18.49 -1.35
C PRO A 279 29.67 -18.16 -2.38
N ASN A 280 29.41 -18.45 -3.66
CA ASN A 280 30.36 -18.26 -4.76
C ASN A 280 30.23 -16.90 -5.48
N GLU A 281 29.41 -15.98 -4.98
CA GLU A 281 29.38 -14.60 -5.49
C GLU A 281 30.79 -14.01 -5.56
N LEU A 282 31.17 -13.41 -6.69
CA LEU A 282 32.46 -12.75 -6.85
C LEU A 282 32.36 -11.32 -6.33
N ILE A 283 33.17 -10.98 -5.33
CA ILE A 283 33.20 -9.64 -4.74
C ILE A 283 34.58 -9.07 -5.01
N ALA A 284 34.69 -8.18 -5.99
CA ALA A 284 35.92 -7.50 -6.37
C ALA A 284 36.00 -6.05 -5.87
N GLN A 285 34.86 -5.47 -5.51
CA GLN A 285 34.76 -4.17 -4.86
C GLN A 285 35.23 -4.32 -3.40
N ASP A 286 36.09 -3.41 -2.94
CA ASP A 286 36.60 -3.34 -1.57
C ASP A 286 37.30 -4.63 -1.09
N THR A 287 37.90 -5.39 -2.02
CA THR A 287 38.58 -6.66 -1.71
C THR A 287 39.93 -6.82 -2.41
N LEU A 288 40.82 -7.52 -1.73
CA LEU A 288 42.09 -7.96 -2.27
C LEU A 288 41.92 -9.24 -3.08
N ARG A 289 42.58 -9.30 -4.24
CA ARG A 289 42.66 -10.54 -5.03
C ARG A 289 43.50 -11.58 -4.31
N HIS A 290 43.16 -12.85 -4.53
CA HIS A 290 44.02 -13.97 -4.15
C HIS A 290 45.41 -13.84 -4.81
N PRO A 291 46.46 -14.47 -4.26
CA PRO A 291 47.80 -14.45 -4.85
C PRO A 291 47.88 -14.96 -6.29
N ASP A 292 46.92 -15.79 -6.71
CA ASP A 292 46.78 -16.31 -8.08
C ASP A 292 45.96 -15.39 -9.01
N GLY A 293 45.57 -14.21 -8.53
CA GLY A 293 44.81 -13.20 -9.26
C GLY A 293 43.29 -13.39 -9.24
N ARG A 294 42.77 -14.47 -8.63
CA ARG A 294 41.32 -14.69 -8.53
C ARG A 294 40.65 -13.62 -7.68
N ILE A 295 39.42 -13.31 -8.06
CA ILE A 295 38.49 -12.53 -7.24
C ILE A 295 38.00 -13.43 -6.11
N PRO A 296 38.02 -12.95 -4.85
CA PRO A 296 37.51 -13.72 -3.73
C PRO A 296 35.99 -13.88 -3.82
N THR A 297 35.50 -15.02 -3.31
CA THR A 297 34.06 -15.22 -3.18
C THR A 297 33.53 -14.66 -1.85
N ARG A 298 32.23 -14.42 -1.76
CA ARG A 298 31.56 -14.04 -0.49
C ARG A 298 31.95 -14.97 0.67
N ALA A 299 31.89 -16.29 0.45
CA ALA A 299 32.24 -17.26 1.50
C ALA A 299 33.74 -17.29 1.82
N GLU A 300 34.62 -17.02 0.86
CA GLU A 300 36.06 -16.88 1.13
C GLU A 300 36.33 -15.66 2.02
N ILE A 301 35.65 -14.53 1.77
CA ILE A 301 35.77 -13.30 2.57
C ILE A 301 35.23 -13.52 3.99
N GLU A 302 34.08 -14.20 4.13
CA GLU A 302 33.52 -14.53 5.44
C GLU A 302 34.43 -15.46 6.26
N ALA A 303 35.16 -16.35 5.58
CA ALA A 303 36.12 -17.25 6.21
C ALA A 303 37.47 -16.57 6.54
N ASP A 304 37.86 -15.55 5.76
CA ASP A 304 39.13 -14.84 5.88
C ASP A 304 38.95 -13.34 5.64
N SER A 305 38.80 -12.59 6.74
CA SER A 305 38.62 -11.14 6.72
C SER A 305 39.84 -10.38 6.20
N SER A 306 41.00 -11.02 6.01
CA SER A 306 42.17 -10.38 5.39
C SER A 306 42.01 -10.15 3.88
N LEU A 307 40.98 -10.74 3.27
CA LEU A 307 40.61 -10.51 1.88
C LEU A 307 39.83 -9.21 1.66
N SER A 308 39.29 -8.60 2.72
CA SER A 308 38.67 -7.27 2.64
C SER A 308 39.74 -6.18 2.64
N GLU A 309 39.51 -5.09 1.93
CA GLU A 309 40.33 -3.89 2.09
C GLU A 309 40.15 -3.31 3.50
N ALA A 310 41.22 -2.77 4.08
CA ALA A 310 41.16 -2.16 5.40
C ALA A 310 40.37 -0.86 5.34
N SER A 311 39.48 -0.62 6.31
CA SER A 311 38.85 0.70 6.46
C SER A 311 39.93 1.76 6.71
N ASP A 312 39.75 2.93 6.08
CA ASP A 312 40.64 4.07 6.22
C ASP A 312 40.59 4.69 7.63
N ILE A 313 39.58 4.35 8.45
CA ILE A 313 39.39 4.89 9.81
C ILE A 313 39.19 3.76 10.83
N ASP A 314 40.26 3.45 11.57
CA ASP A 314 40.22 2.55 12.74
C ASP A 314 40.50 3.33 14.03
N THR A 315 39.51 4.10 14.49
CA THR A 315 39.64 4.91 15.72
C THR A 315 38.59 4.54 16.75
N ALA A 316 38.92 4.73 18.04
CA ALA A 316 37.96 4.51 19.12
C ALA A 316 36.71 5.40 19.02
N GLU A 317 36.83 6.59 18.40
CA GLU A 317 35.69 7.46 18.14
C GLU A 317 34.75 6.88 17.08
N TYR A 318 35.31 6.36 15.98
CA TYR A 318 34.56 5.66 14.94
C TYR A 318 33.76 4.50 15.53
N HIS A 319 34.44 3.56 16.19
CA HIS A 319 33.81 2.38 16.78
C HIS A 319 32.72 2.73 17.79
N ASN A 320 32.95 3.73 18.64
CA ASN A 320 31.94 4.16 19.61
C ASN A 320 30.71 4.78 18.91
N THR A 321 30.93 5.55 17.84
CA THR A 321 29.84 6.20 17.09
C THR A 321 29.02 5.15 16.32
N GLU A 322 29.68 4.26 15.61
CA GLU A 322 29.07 3.14 14.88
C GLU A 322 28.25 2.25 15.83
N ASN A 323 28.83 1.83 16.96
CA ASN A 323 28.10 1.04 17.97
C ASN A 323 26.84 1.74 18.49
N ARG A 324 26.84 3.07 18.62
CA ARG A 324 25.66 3.83 19.04
C ARG A 324 24.59 3.90 17.95
N MET A 325 24.98 3.98 16.68
CA MET A 325 24.06 3.88 15.55
C MET A 325 23.45 2.47 15.48
N ASP A 326 24.27 1.43 15.61
CA ASP A 326 23.84 0.03 15.59
C ASP A 326 22.87 -0.32 16.74
N LEU A 327 23.04 0.28 17.92
CA LEU A 327 22.09 0.13 19.03
C LEU A 327 20.68 0.67 18.71
N ILE A 328 20.56 1.57 17.72
CA ILE A 328 19.29 2.07 17.21
C ILE A 328 18.86 1.20 16.02
N LEU A 329 19.70 1.11 14.99
CA LEU A 329 19.38 0.60 13.66
C LEU A 329 19.36 -0.94 13.55
N LYS A 330 20.08 -1.63 14.44
CA LYS A 330 20.23 -3.09 14.44
C LYS A 330 19.77 -3.71 15.75
N ASN A 331 18.90 -3.02 16.51
CA ASN A 331 18.35 -3.59 17.73
C ASN A 331 17.40 -4.75 17.41
N GLU A 332 17.74 -5.96 17.85
CA GLU A 332 16.97 -7.18 17.55
C GLU A 332 15.49 -7.08 17.97
N THR A 333 15.20 -6.49 19.14
CA THR A 333 13.81 -6.34 19.62
C THR A 333 13.03 -5.40 18.72
N THR A 334 13.65 -4.29 18.30
CA THR A 334 13.07 -3.35 17.35
C THR A 334 12.82 -4.04 16.01
N LEU A 335 13.81 -4.72 15.42
CA LEU A 335 13.65 -5.41 14.14
C LEU A 335 12.54 -6.48 14.17
N LYS A 336 12.51 -7.30 15.24
CA LYS A 336 11.41 -8.27 15.49
C LYS A 336 10.05 -7.59 15.56
N SER A 337 9.96 -6.40 16.17
CA SER A 337 8.72 -5.63 16.22
C SER A 337 8.28 -5.11 14.84
N LEU A 338 9.21 -4.67 14.00
CA LEU A 338 8.92 -4.23 12.62
C LEU A 338 8.36 -5.40 11.79
N GLN A 339 8.98 -6.58 11.87
CA GLN A 339 8.51 -7.76 11.13
C GLN A 339 7.12 -8.22 11.58
N LYS A 340 6.81 -8.10 12.87
CA LYS A 340 5.51 -8.48 13.45
C LYS A 340 4.42 -7.44 13.17
N ASP A 341 4.72 -6.16 13.31
CA ASP A 341 3.75 -5.05 13.18
C ASP A 341 4.46 -3.75 12.80
N VAL A 342 4.79 -3.62 11.51
CA VAL A 342 5.54 -2.47 10.98
C VAL A 342 4.84 -1.13 11.23
N TRP A 343 3.51 -1.11 11.32
CA TRP A 343 2.74 0.13 11.52
C TRP A 343 2.85 0.65 12.95
N ARG A 344 2.81 -0.25 13.94
CA ARG A 344 3.07 0.12 15.32
C ARG A 344 4.53 0.51 15.51
N ALA A 345 5.45 -0.23 14.90
CA ALA A 345 6.87 0.09 14.96
C ALA A 345 7.15 1.48 14.37
N HIS A 346 6.52 1.84 13.25
CA HIS A 346 6.60 3.19 12.67
C HIS A 346 6.14 4.23 13.68
N LYS A 347 4.97 4.04 14.28
CA LYS A 347 4.45 4.97 15.28
C LYS A 347 5.41 5.13 16.46
N THR A 348 5.97 4.02 16.97
CA THR A 348 6.97 4.05 18.04
C THR A 348 8.20 4.87 17.64
N ALA A 349 8.74 4.65 16.44
CA ALA A 349 9.86 5.44 15.93
C ALA A 349 9.55 6.95 15.84
N MET A 350 8.34 7.31 15.39
CA MET A 350 7.90 8.71 15.35
C MET A 350 7.76 9.33 16.75
N ASP A 351 7.21 8.58 17.71
CA ASP A 351 7.04 9.01 19.10
C ASP A 351 8.38 9.18 19.83
N GLU A 352 9.39 8.38 19.46
CA GLU A 352 10.77 8.46 19.96
C GLU A 352 11.58 9.59 19.32
N GLY A 353 11.03 10.29 18.32
CA GLY A 353 11.69 11.41 17.65
C GLY A 353 12.74 10.98 16.63
N LEU A 354 12.68 9.74 16.13
CA LEU A 354 13.62 9.24 15.11
C LEU A 354 13.43 9.90 13.73
N ASP A 355 12.31 10.59 13.52
CA ASP A 355 12.06 11.41 12.33
C ASP A 355 12.47 12.88 12.52
N ASP A 356 12.88 13.30 13.72
CA ASP A 356 13.24 14.69 14.03
C ASP A 356 14.71 15.01 13.65
N TRP A 357 15.51 14.00 13.29
CA TRP A 357 16.93 14.11 12.98
C TRP A 357 17.27 13.32 11.73
N SER A 358 18.17 13.85 10.90
CA SER A 358 18.95 12.98 10.01
C SER A 358 19.97 12.20 10.83
N GLU A 359 20.39 11.05 10.32
CA GLU A 359 21.42 10.23 10.94
C GLU A 359 22.74 11.00 11.11
N GLN A 360 23.13 11.75 10.07
CA GLN A 360 24.28 12.65 10.12
C GLN A 360 24.15 13.70 11.25
N ALA A 361 22.98 14.34 11.38
CA ALA A 361 22.75 15.34 12.42
C ALA A 361 22.74 14.72 13.82
N MET A 362 22.21 13.50 13.98
CA MET A 362 22.28 12.74 15.23
C MET A 362 23.73 12.50 15.65
N MET A 363 24.56 11.98 14.73
CA MET A 363 25.98 11.73 15.00
C MET A 363 26.73 13.01 15.36
N ARG A 364 26.56 14.09 14.59
CA ARG A 364 27.25 15.37 14.86
C ARG A 364 26.79 16.05 16.14
N HIS A 365 25.49 16.18 16.35
CA HIS A 365 24.95 17.08 17.35
C HIS A 365 24.53 16.39 18.64
N VAL A 366 24.15 15.11 18.59
CA VAL A 366 23.77 14.33 19.77
C VAL A 366 24.93 13.45 20.21
N PHE A 367 25.58 12.75 19.28
CA PHE A 367 26.66 11.84 19.65
C PHE A 367 27.99 12.54 19.86
N LYS A 368 28.13 13.75 19.29
CA LYS A 368 29.33 14.60 19.32
C LYS A 368 30.53 13.97 18.59
N ALA A 369 30.27 13.10 17.62
CA ALA A 369 31.30 12.52 16.76
C ALA A 369 31.89 13.60 15.86
N SER A 370 33.18 13.54 15.54
CA SER A 370 33.87 14.45 14.63
C SER A 370 33.26 14.45 13.22
N GLU A 371 33.55 15.49 12.43
CA GLU A 371 33.06 15.61 11.05
C GLU A 371 33.52 14.43 10.21
N ASN A 372 34.80 14.05 10.33
CA ASN A 372 35.38 12.95 9.57
C ASN A 372 34.75 11.60 9.92
N VAL A 373 34.56 11.29 11.22
CA VAL A 373 33.90 10.04 11.64
C VAL A 373 32.43 10.00 11.21
N THR A 374 31.75 11.14 11.28
CA THR A 374 30.35 11.23 10.87
C THR A 374 30.20 11.04 9.36
N ASP A 375 31.08 11.65 8.57
CA ASP A 375 31.09 11.53 7.11
C ASP A 375 31.36 10.09 6.67
N GLU A 376 32.36 9.44 7.26
CA GLU A 376 32.68 8.03 7.00
C GLU A 376 31.48 7.11 7.26
N ILE A 377 30.84 7.21 8.44
CA ILE A 377 29.70 6.35 8.77
C ILE A 377 28.50 6.69 7.87
N TRP A 378 28.19 7.96 7.69
CA TRP A 378 27.01 8.39 6.93
C TRP A 378 27.10 8.01 5.44
N THR A 379 28.27 8.12 4.83
CA THR A 379 28.48 7.79 3.41
C THR A 379 28.53 6.28 3.13
N SER A 380 28.58 5.43 4.16
CA SER A 380 28.53 3.97 4.03
C SER A 380 27.12 3.42 3.74
N SER A 381 26.08 4.25 3.91
CA SER A 381 24.66 3.91 3.73
C SER A 381 23.99 4.84 2.69
N ASP A 382 22.88 4.38 2.10
CA ASP A 382 22.04 5.18 1.17
C ASP A 382 20.85 5.85 1.91
N TYR A 383 20.92 5.94 3.24
CA TYR A 383 19.82 6.37 4.10
C TYR A 383 20.20 7.58 4.96
N ASP A 384 19.32 8.58 4.92
CA ASP A 384 19.45 9.80 5.73
C ASP A 384 18.58 9.79 6.99
N VAL A 385 17.55 8.96 7.01
CA VAL A 385 16.50 8.95 8.03
C VAL A 385 16.36 7.57 8.64
N PHE A 386 16.40 7.51 9.97
CA PHE A 386 16.41 6.28 10.77
C PHE A 386 15.32 5.27 10.41
N TRP A 387 14.09 5.75 10.14
CA TRP A 387 12.99 4.83 9.86
C TRP A 387 13.18 4.05 8.56
N ASP A 388 13.64 4.73 7.50
CA ASP A 388 13.88 4.08 6.21
C ASP A 388 15.03 3.06 6.32
N GLU A 389 16.10 3.39 7.07
CA GLU A 389 17.19 2.44 7.33
C GLU A 389 16.76 1.30 8.26
N LEU A 390 16.01 1.55 9.33
CA LEU A 390 15.45 0.50 10.20
C LEU A 390 14.62 -0.51 9.40
N HIS A 391 13.74 0.00 8.53
CA HIS A 391 12.94 -0.85 7.66
C HIS A 391 13.80 -1.60 6.63
N HIS A 392 14.83 -0.94 6.08
CA HIS A 392 15.80 -1.60 5.21
C HIS A 392 16.54 -2.73 5.93
N ASN A 393 17.14 -2.46 7.08
CA ASN A 393 17.89 -3.40 7.89
C ASN A 393 17.02 -4.57 8.35
N SER A 394 15.74 -4.32 8.68
CA SER A 394 14.79 -5.38 9.03
C SER A 394 14.56 -6.40 7.89
N ASN A 395 14.74 -5.98 6.64
CA ASN A 395 14.52 -6.79 5.45
C ASN A 395 15.83 -7.34 4.86
N LEU A 396 16.78 -6.45 4.55
CA LEU A 396 18.00 -6.71 3.78
C LEU A 396 19.26 -6.85 4.66
N GLY A 397 19.28 -6.28 5.87
CA GLY A 397 20.42 -6.38 6.80
C GLY A 397 20.54 -7.74 7.50
N LEU A 398 19.52 -8.60 7.37
CA LEU A 398 19.50 -9.96 7.91
C LEU A 398 19.92 -10.93 6.81
N ASP A 399 21.21 -10.87 6.46
CA ASP A 399 21.77 -11.48 5.25
C ASP A 399 22.45 -12.85 5.46
N GLY A 400 22.35 -13.39 6.68
CA GLY A 400 22.89 -14.70 7.04
C GLY A 400 24.40 -14.73 7.34
N THR A 401 25.16 -13.64 7.13
CA THR A 401 26.59 -13.57 7.51
C THR A 401 26.80 -13.78 8.99
N LYS A 402 27.99 -14.24 9.39
CA LYS A 402 28.36 -14.47 10.79
C LYS A 402 27.98 -13.34 11.75
N GLU A 403 28.09 -12.08 11.32
CA GLU A 403 27.79 -10.88 12.09
C GLU A 403 26.29 -10.52 12.09
N ALA A 404 25.51 -10.98 11.12
CA ALA A 404 24.08 -10.72 11.03
C ALA A 404 23.28 -11.45 12.13
N LEU A 405 22.24 -10.79 12.65
CA LEU A 405 21.34 -11.34 13.67
C LEU A 405 20.50 -12.53 13.18
N GLY A 406 20.31 -12.64 11.86
CA GLY A 406 19.42 -13.62 11.24
C GLY A 406 19.59 -13.68 9.72
N GLU A 407 18.75 -14.47 9.09
CA GLU A 407 18.70 -14.63 7.64
C GLU A 407 17.26 -14.51 7.12
N THR A 408 17.04 -13.57 6.20
CA THR A 408 15.78 -13.41 5.48
C THR A 408 15.66 -14.43 4.37
N ASN A 409 14.55 -15.16 4.36
CA ASN A 409 14.08 -15.98 3.25
C ASN A 409 13.22 -15.13 2.30
N TRP A 410 13.52 -15.24 1.01
CA TRP A 410 12.96 -14.40 -0.05
C TRP A 410 12.18 -15.22 -1.08
N LEU A 411 11.17 -14.58 -1.67
CA LEU A 411 10.41 -15.08 -2.81
C LEU A 411 10.46 -14.09 -3.97
N CYS A 412 10.22 -14.57 -5.19
CA CYS A 412 9.89 -13.74 -6.34
C CYS A 412 8.72 -14.37 -7.11
N ILE A 413 8.18 -13.67 -8.11
CA ILE A 413 7.09 -14.18 -8.94
C ILE A 413 7.67 -14.91 -10.15
N ASP A 414 7.28 -16.17 -10.34
CA ASP A 414 7.69 -16.96 -11.50
C ASP A 414 7.16 -16.33 -12.80
N GLY A 415 8.02 -16.12 -13.80
CA GLY A 415 7.69 -15.37 -15.02
C GLY A 415 7.42 -13.86 -14.80
N GLY A 416 7.69 -13.35 -13.60
CA GLY A 416 7.82 -11.93 -13.32
C GLY A 416 6.59 -11.17 -12.79
N PHE A 417 6.83 -9.98 -12.22
CA PHE A 417 5.84 -9.17 -11.50
C PHE A 417 4.69 -8.64 -12.36
N ASN A 418 4.86 -8.55 -13.69
CA ASN A 418 3.73 -8.25 -14.58
C ASN A 418 2.59 -9.26 -14.43
N ARG A 419 2.88 -10.53 -14.08
CA ARG A 419 1.83 -11.53 -13.85
C ARG A 419 0.85 -11.11 -12.77
N LEU A 420 1.33 -10.43 -11.72
CA LEU A 420 0.47 -9.93 -10.64
C LEU A 420 -0.47 -8.84 -11.15
N SER A 421 0.00 -7.89 -11.95
CA SER A 421 -0.87 -6.87 -12.54
C SER A 421 -1.81 -7.42 -13.61
N ASP A 422 -1.34 -8.37 -14.41
CA ASP A 422 -2.12 -8.95 -15.51
C ASP A 422 -3.27 -9.84 -14.99
N ALA A 423 -3.10 -10.47 -13.83
CA ALA A 423 -4.14 -11.27 -13.17
C ALA A 423 -5.39 -10.46 -12.80
N PHE A 424 -5.32 -9.12 -12.74
CA PHE A 424 -6.49 -8.26 -12.56
C PHE A 424 -7.33 -8.10 -13.82
N LEU A 425 -6.72 -8.26 -15.01
CA LEU A 425 -7.32 -7.88 -16.28
C LEU A 425 -8.70 -8.52 -16.53
N PRO A 426 -8.94 -9.82 -16.24
CA PRO A 426 -10.27 -10.43 -16.37
C PRO A 426 -11.37 -9.72 -15.55
N HIS A 427 -11.00 -9.02 -14.48
CA HIS A 427 -11.93 -8.42 -13.52
C HIS A 427 -12.12 -6.91 -13.72
N VAL A 428 -11.16 -6.23 -14.35
CA VAL A 428 -11.15 -4.76 -14.47
C VAL A 428 -11.31 -4.24 -15.90
N ARG A 429 -11.08 -5.06 -16.94
CA ARG A 429 -11.03 -4.63 -18.35
C ARG A 429 -12.23 -3.79 -18.81
N ASN A 430 -13.45 -4.15 -18.41
CA ASN A 430 -14.66 -3.42 -18.80
C ASN A 430 -14.81 -2.04 -18.15
N ARG A 431 -13.94 -1.71 -17.20
CA ARG A 431 -13.89 -0.45 -16.44
C ARG A 431 -12.50 0.20 -16.49
N LEU A 432 -11.64 -0.24 -17.41
CA LEU A 432 -10.28 0.27 -17.59
C LEU A 432 -10.22 1.13 -18.85
N THR A 433 -9.75 2.36 -18.71
CA THR A 433 -9.36 3.23 -19.84
C THR A 433 -7.84 3.38 -19.83
N LEU A 434 -7.19 2.97 -20.91
CA LEU A 434 -5.76 3.16 -21.16
C LEU A 434 -5.54 4.40 -22.05
N ASN A 435 -4.29 4.87 -22.15
CA ASN A 435 -3.89 6.01 -22.99
C ASN A 435 -4.64 7.31 -22.65
N ARG A 436 -4.99 7.53 -21.39
CA ARG A 436 -5.69 8.72 -20.92
C ARG A 436 -4.96 9.34 -19.73
N GLN A 437 -4.09 10.29 -20.03
CA GLN A 437 -3.39 11.05 -19.00
C GLN A 437 -4.27 12.19 -18.47
N ILE A 438 -4.68 12.08 -17.20
CA ILE A 438 -5.35 13.17 -16.51
C ILE A 438 -4.38 14.34 -16.33
N ARG A 439 -4.86 15.55 -16.66
CA ARG A 439 -4.08 16.80 -16.63
C ARG A 439 -4.61 17.79 -15.62
N LYS A 440 -5.88 17.66 -15.23
CA LYS A 440 -6.55 18.57 -14.31
C LYS A 440 -7.56 17.83 -13.46
N LEU A 441 -7.61 18.18 -12.18
CA LEU A 441 -8.68 17.84 -11.24
C LEU A 441 -9.29 19.14 -10.74
N GLU A 442 -10.61 19.26 -10.76
CA GLU A 442 -11.31 20.41 -10.20
C GLU A 442 -12.53 20.00 -9.38
N THR A 443 -12.84 20.81 -8.38
CA THR A 443 -14.04 20.66 -7.57
C THR A 443 -15.23 21.27 -8.30
N VAL A 444 -16.31 20.51 -8.47
CA VAL A 444 -17.55 20.95 -9.12
C VAL A 444 -18.77 20.74 -8.22
N PRO A 445 -19.83 21.57 -8.31
CA PRO A 445 -21.06 21.36 -7.55
C PRO A 445 -21.74 20.03 -7.89
N GLY A 446 -22.10 19.28 -6.86
CA GLY A 446 -22.92 18.07 -6.94
C GLY A 446 -24.40 18.31 -6.63
N PRO A 447 -25.25 17.28 -6.81
CA PRO A 447 -26.66 17.35 -6.41
C PRO A 447 -26.80 17.56 -4.90
N ASN A 448 -27.87 18.21 -4.45
CA ASN A 448 -28.17 18.42 -3.02
C ASN A 448 -27.04 19.14 -2.23
N ASN A 449 -26.34 20.08 -2.86
CA ASN A 449 -25.25 20.85 -2.24
C ASN A 449 -24.05 19.96 -1.82
N THR A 450 -23.89 18.79 -2.45
CA THR A 450 -22.67 17.99 -2.33
C THR A 450 -21.57 18.52 -3.24
N THR A 451 -20.37 18.03 -3.02
CA THR A 451 -19.18 18.30 -3.83
C THR A 451 -18.94 17.10 -4.75
N ARG A 452 -18.46 17.35 -5.97
CA ARG A 452 -18.01 16.34 -6.93
C ARG A 452 -16.63 16.72 -7.47
N THR A 453 -15.96 15.78 -8.13
CA THR A 453 -14.68 16.00 -8.83
C THR A 453 -14.90 15.95 -10.34
N ARG A 454 -14.18 16.78 -11.08
CA ARG A 454 -14.08 16.71 -12.54
C ARG A 454 -12.64 16.44 -12.92
N LEU A 455 -12.44 15.38 -13.67
CA LEU A 455 -11.14 15.04 -14.26
C LEU A 455 -11.12 15.46 -15.71
N SER A 456 -10.05 16.14 -16.13
CA SER A 456 -9.87 16.57 -17.51
C SER A 456 -8.57 16.07 -18.12
N TRP A 457 -8.60 15.72 -19.39
CA TRP A 457 -7.47 15.22 -20.18
C TRP A 457 -7.48 15.84 -21.58
N TYR A 458 -6.37 15.69 -22.28
CA TYR A 458 -6.29 16.03 -23.70
C TYR A 458 -6.50 14.76 -24.54
N PRO A 459 -7.27 14.80 -25.64
CA PRO A 459 -7.42 13.66 -26.55
C PRO A 459 -6.10 13.21 -27.18
N SER A 460 -5.16 14.14 -27.38
CA SER A 460 -3.81 13.88 -27.86
C SER A 460 -2.85 14.98 -27.43
N VAL A 461 -1.55 14.78 -27.61
CA VAL A 461 -0.52 15.79 -27.31
C VAL A 461 -0.70 17.05 -28.17
N THR A 462 -1.18 16.90 -29.40
CA THR A 462 -1.42 18.00 -30.35
C THR A 462 -2.77 18.69 -30.16
N ASN A 463 -3.81 17.97 -29.70
CA ASN A 463 -5.11 18.54 -29.41
C ASN A 463 -5.21 18.94 -27.93
N ARG A 464 -4.91 20.21 -27.65
CA ARG A 464 -4.89 20.77 -26.30
C ARG A 464 -6.26 21.28 -25.83
N THR A 465 -7.36 20.74 -26.36
CA THR A 465 -8.72 21.02 -25.87
C THR A 465 -9.08 19.99 -24.82
N TYR A 466 -9.55 20.42 -23.65
CA TYR A 466 -9.94 19.50 -22.59
C TYR A 466 -11.20 18.71 -22.96
N GLU A 467 -11.12 17.39 -22.78
CA GLU A 467 -12.27 16.55 -22.47
C GLU A 467 -12.34 16.34 -20.96
N SER A 468 -13.55 16.15 -20.43
CA SER A 468 -13.77 16.05 -18.99
C SER A 468 -14.86 15.06 -18.62
N LYS A 469 -14.78 14.51 -17.41
CA LYS A 469 -15.84 13.66 -16.83
C LYS A 469 -15.94 13.88 -15.32
N ASP A 470 -17.18 13.89 -14.84
CA ASP A 470 -17.49 14.18 -13.44
C ASP A 470 -17.73 12.90 -12.63
N TYR A 471 -17.30 12.93 -11.37
CA TYR A 471 -17.26 11.83 -10.41
C TYR A 471 -17.67 12.32 -9.03
N ASP A 472 -18.20 11.44 -8.20
CA ASP A 472 -18.50 11.76 -6.80
C ASP A 472 -17.21 11.82 -5.98
N TYR A 473 -16.28 10.90 -6.22
CA TYR A 473 -14.96 10.85 -5.61
C TYR A 473 -13.88 10.49 -6.62
N THR A 474 -12.67 10.97 -6.37
CA THR A 474 -11.46 10.56 -7.09
C THR A 474 -10.47 9.92 -6.13
N ILE A 475 -9.99 8.72 -6.47
CA ILE A 475 -8.82 8.10 -5.85
C ILE A 475 -7.63 8.34 -6.77
N MET A 476 -6.64 9.06 -6.28
CA MET A 476 -5.42 9.43 -7.01
C MET A 476 -4.29 8.46 -6.64
N ALA A 477 -4.04 7.46 -7.49
CA ALA A 477 -2.95 6.48 -7.32
C ALA A 477 -1.66 6.88 -8.05
N VAL A 478 -1.60 8.12 -8.54
CA VAL A 478 -0.48 8.69 -9.28
C VAL A 478 0.58 9.20 -8.29
N PRO A 479 1.89 8.91 -8.48
CA PRO A 479 2.94 9.40 -7.61
C PRO A 479 3.05 10.93 -7.64
N PHE A 480 3.49 11.54 -6.54
CA PHE A 480 3.58 13.01 -6.44
C PHE A 480 4.51 13.65 -7.47
N THR A 481 5.52 12.94 -7.95
CA THR A 481 6.35 13.36 -9.09
C THR A 481 5.53 13.71 -10.33
N GLN A 482 4.39 13.04 -10.53
CA GLN A 482 3.51 13.23 -11.69
C GLN A 482 2.33 14.16 -11.38
N THR A 483 1.81 14.14 -10.16
CA THR A 483 0.75 15.08 -9.75
C THR A 483 1.23 16.52 -9.74
N ARG A 484 2.53 16.78 -9.55
CA ARG A 484 3.19 18.10 -9.72
C ARG A 484 2.96 18.74 -11.08
N PHE A 485 2.71 17.95 -12.13
CA PHE A 485 2.44 18.44 -13.49
C PHE A 485 0.94 18.61 -13.80
N MET A 486 0.07 18.34 -12.83
CA MET A 486 -1.39 18.48 -12.97
C MET A 486 -1.87 19.82 -12.42
N ASP A 487 -2.92 20.37 -13.01
CA ASP A 487 -3.68 21.47 -12.42
C ASP A 487 -4.63 20.90 -11.37
N LEU A 488 -4.30 21.10 -10.09
CA LEU A 488 -5.01 20.52 -8.94
C LEU A 488 -5.65 21.62 -8.09
N PRO A 489 -6.74 21.33 -7.35
CA PRO A 489 -7.29 22.28 -6.41
C PRO A 489 -6.27 22.55 -5.29
N LYS A 490 -6.38 23.72 -4.67
CA LYS A 490 -5.54 24.04 -3.51
C LYS A 490 -5.96 23.19 -2.31
N PHE A 491 -5.16 22.18 -1.99
CA PHE A 491 -5.29 21.37 -0.79
C PHE A 491 -4.87 22.15 0.47
N SER A 492 -4.96 21.51 1.63
CA SER A 492 -4.40 22.00 2.88
C SER A 492 -2.92 22.38 2.73
N SER A 493 -2.44 23.25 3.61
CA SER A 493 -1.06 23.74 3.53
C SER A 493 -0.04 22.59 3.55
N VAL A 494 -0.29 21.55 4.36
CA VAL A 494 0.58 20.38 4.47
C VAL A 494 0.56 19.55 3.19
N LEU A 495 -0.61 19.17 2.68
CA LEU A 495 -0.74 18.35 1.48
C LEU A 495 -0.26 19.09 0.21
N SER A 496 -0.47 20.40 0.14
CA SER A 496 0.08 21.26 -0.92
C SER A 496 1.60 21.28 -0.89
N ARG A 497 2.24 21.27 0.30
CA ARG A 497 3.70 21.17 0.40
C ARG A 497 4.20 19.77 0.03
N ALA A 498 3.54 18.71 0.50
CA ALA A 498 3.91 17.34 0.18
C ALA A 498 3.93 17.08 -1.34
N THR A 499 2.96 17.65 -2.06
CA THR A 499 2.85 17.56 -3.53
C THR A 499 3.63 18.63 -4.29
N SER A 500 4.35 19.54 -3.61
CA SER A 500 5.17 20.57 -4.26
C SER A 500 6.54 20.04 -4.70
N GLU A 501 7.26 20.83 -5.48
CA GLU A 501 8.65 20.56 -5.92
C GLU A 501 9.59 20.24 -4.74
N ALA A 502 9.54 21.05 -3.68
CA ALA A 502 10.34 20.87 -2.46
C ALA A 502 9.73 19.88 -1.45
N GLY A 503 8.62 19.24 -1.82
CA GLY A 503 7.84 18.36 -0.95
C GLY A 503 8.45 16.98 -0.75
N LEU A 504 7.59 15.97 -0.73
CA LEU A 504 7.98 14.58 -0.53
C LEU A 504 9.06 14.17 -1.54
N ARG A 505 10.14 13.60 -1.03
CA ARG A 505 11.33 13.22 -1.81
C ARG A 505 11.22 11.81 -2.38
N PHE A 506 11.94 11.58 -3.47
CA PHE A 506 11.93 10.32 -4.23
C PHE A 506 13.35 10.03 -4.72
N ALA A 507 13.68 8.74 -4.79
CA ALA A 507 14.93 8.25 -5.35
C ALA A 507 14.66 7.47 -6.63
N SER A 508 15.65 7.46 -7.52
CA SER A 508 15.60 6.75 -8.80
C SER A 508 16.41 5.46 -8.78
N ALA A 509 16.26 4.71 -9.88
CA ALA A 509 17.04 3.54 -10.20
C ALA A 509 17.21 3.36 -11.70
N CYS A 510 18.32 2.73 -12.08
CA CYS A 510 18.60 2.24 -13.41
C CYS A 510 18.90 0.75 -13.37
N LYS A 511 18.37 0.03 -14.35
CA LYS A 511 18.63 -1.39 -14.56
C LYS A 511 19.02 -1.65 -16.00
N VAL A 512 19.97 -2.57 -16.19
CA VAL A 512 20.37 -3.08 -17.51
C VAL A 512 20.46 -4.60 -17.42
N ALA A 513 19.71 -5.30 -18.26
CA ALA A 513 19.80 -6.75 -18.39
C ALA A 513 20.48 -7.10 -19.71
N LEU A 514 21.55 -7.91 -19.66
CA LEU A 514 22.27 -8.38 -20.83
C LEU A 514 22.03 -9.87 -21.02
N LEU A 515 21.68 -10.28 -22.26
CA LEU A 515 21.43 -11.68 -22.60
C LEU A 515 22.72 -12.36 -23.09
N PHE A 516 22.97 -13.54 -22.53
CA PHE A 516 24.09 -14.40 -22.89
C PHE A 516 23.59 -15.72 -23.43
N ARG A 517 24.30 -16.27 -24.43
CA ARG A 517 23.96 -17.57 -25.06
C ARG A 517 24.02 -18.74 -24.09
N GLU A 518 24.76 -18.60 -23.00
CA GLU A 518 24.90 -19.62 -21.96
C GLU A 518 25.07 -18.99 -20.58
N ARG A 519 24.70 -19.77 -19.56
CA ARG A 519 24.90 -19.46 -18.14
C ARG A 519 26.31 -19.84 -17.71
N PHE A 520 27.32 -19.16 -18.26
CA PHE A 520 28.72 -19.49 -18.00
C PHE A 520 29.12 -19.37 -16.52
N TRP A 521 28.43 -18.53 -15.75
CA TRP A 521 28.61 -18.37 -14.30
C TRP A 521 28.16 -19.60 -13.49
N GLU A 522 27.32 -20.47 -14.05
CA GLU A 522 26.88 -21.73 -13.41
C GLU A 522 27.84 -22.90 -13.67
N LYS A 523 28.95 -22.67 -14.37
CA LYS A 523 29.92 -23.71 -14.77
C LYS A 523 31.21 -23.67 -13.95
N GLY A 524 31.96 -24.76 -14.04
CA GLY A 524 33.31 -24.85 -13.45
C GLY A 524 33.33 -25.18 -11.96
N PRO A 525 34.46 -24.95 -11.27
CA PRO A 525 34.66 -25.39 -9.88
C PRO A 525 33.95 -24.52 -8.84
N ARG A 526 33.55 -23.29 -9.19
CA ARG A 526 32.87 -22.33 -8.30
C ARG A 526 31.61 -21.75 -8.97
N PRO A 527 30.60 -22.59 -9.27
CA PRO A 527 29.40 -22.13 -9.95
C PRO A 527 28.59 -21.18 -9.07
N ILE A 528 27.92 -20.21 -9.68
CA ILE A 528 27.08 -19.20 -9.02
C ILE A 528 25.62 -19.47 -9.38
N PHE A 529 24.76 -19.64 -8.38
CA PHE A 529 23.31 -19.84 -8.58
C PHE A 529 22.54 -18.74 -7.85
N GLY A 530 21.89 -17.86 -8.60
CA GLY A 530 21.26 -16.65 -8.04
C GLY A 530 22.26 -15.72 -7.33
N GLY A 531 21.77 -14.87 -6.43
CA GLY A 531 22.61 -13.89 -5.75
C GLY A 531 23.09 -12.76 -6.66
N TYR A 532 24.16 -12.07 -6.23
CA TYR A 532 24.79 -11.03 -7.04
C TYR A 532 26.29 -10.90 -6.80
N SER A 533 27.03 -10.50 -7.83
CA SER A 533 28.45 -10.17 -7.73
C SER A 533 28.68 -8.67 -7.77
N LYS A 534 29.82 -8.22 -7.24
CA LYS A 534 30.25 -6.82 -7.24
C LYS A 534 31.54 -6.69 -8.06
N PRO A 535 31.54 -6.05 -9.24
CA PRO A 535 32.74 -5.74 -10.01
C PRO A 535 33.54 -4.63 -9.31
N PRO A 536 34.80 -4.38 -9.71
CA PRO A 536 35.59 -3.25 -9.18
C PRO A 536 34.98 -1.87 -9.44
N SER A 537 34.01 -1.78 -10.36
CA SER A 537 33.41 -0.51 -10.77
C SER A 537 32.33 -0.07 -9.77
N ASP A 538 32.68 0.87 -8.89
CA ASP A 538 31.73 1.49 -7.94
C ASP A 538 30.50 2.09 -8.60
N PRO A 539 30.51 2.63 -9.83
CA PRO A 539 29.29 3.10 -10.50
C PRO A 539 28.38 1.96 -10.99
N VAL A 540 28.91 0.76 -11.25
CA VAL A 540 28.10 -0.39 -11.72
C VAL A 540 27.58 -1.21 -10.55
N GLY A 541 28.39 -1.49 -9.52
CA GLY A 541 27.90 -2.12 -8.29
C GLY A 541 27.26 -3.48 -8.56
N ALA A 542 26.02 -3.75 -8.13
CA ALA A 542 25.51 -5.13 -8.13
C ALA A 542 25.12 -5.68 -9.53
N LEU A 543 25.64 -6.88 -9.84
CA LEU A 543 25.30 -7.70 -11.01
C LEU A 543 24.58 -8.97 -10.55
N TYR A 544 23.26 -9.01 -10.72
CA TYR A 544 22.37 -10.07 -10.27
C TYR A 544 22.27 -11.22 -11.27
N TYR A 545 22.25 -12.45 -10.75
CA TYR A 545 22.05 -13.67 -11.52
C TYR A 545 20.61 -14.19 -11.39
N PRO A 546 20.09 -14.92 -12.38
CA PRO A 546 18.73 -15.46 -12.32
C PRO A 546 18.60 -16.52 -11.23
N VAL A 547 17.43 -16.59 -10.60
CA VAL A 547 17.07 -17.61 -9.59
C VAL A 547 16.23 -18.75 -10.16
N TYR A 548 16.01 -18.73 -11.47
CA TYR A 548 15.22 -19.68 -12.26
C TYR A 548 16.08 -20.26 -13.39
N GLY A 549 15.65 -21.39 -13.94
CA GLY A 549 16.39 -22.07 -15.01
C GLY A 549 17.78 -22.55 -14.57
N LEU A 550 17.98 -22.78 -13.27
CA LEU A 550 19.26 -23.14 -12.69
C LEU A 550 19.74 -24.49 -13.24
N ASN A 551 20.99 -24.54 -13.67
CA ASN A 551 21.65 -25.72 -14.26
C ASN A 551 21.00 -26.22 -15.56
N GLU A 552 20.26 -25.35 -16.26
CA GLU A 552 19.71 -25.64 -17.58
C GLU A 552 20.66 -25.17 -18.70
N SER A 553 20.58 -25.79 -19.88
CA SER A 553 21.40 -25.41 -21.05
C SER A 553 20.84 -24.22 -21.85
N ARG A 554 19.86 -23.51 -21.30
CA ARG A 554 19.22 -22.34 -21.92
C ARG A 554 20.12 -21.09 -21.81
N PRO A 555 19.84 -20.03 -22.60
CA PRO A 555 20.41 -18.70 -22.39
C PRO A 555 20.23 -18.20 -20.94
N GLY A 556 20.92 -17.12 -20.60
CA GLY A 556 20.80 -16.52 -19.28
C GLY A 556 20.97 -15.01 -19.32
N LEU A 557 20.37 -14.32 -18.35
CA LEU A 557 20.52 -12.88 -18.16
C LEU A 557 21.44 -12.58 -16.98
N ILE A 558 22.28 -11.55 -17.12
CA ILE A 558 22.88 -10.87 -15.96
C ILE A 558 22.27 -9.47 -15.89
N MET A 559 21.76 -9.09 -14.71
CA MET A 559 21.08 -7.82 -14.49
C MET A 559 21.93 -6.90 -13.61
N HIS A 560 22.37 -5.79 -14.19
CA HIS A 560 22.87 -4.63 -13.46
C HIS A 560 21.70 -3.89 -12.79
N TYR A 561 21.89 -3.49 -11.53
CA TYR A 561 20.94 -2.65 -10.81
C TYR A 561 21.65 -1.62 -9.93
N ARG A 562 21.33 -0.34 -10.14
CA ARG A 562 21.74 0.78 -9.28
C ARG A 562 20.63 1.76 -8.96
N GLY A 563 20.67 2.27 -7.73
CA GLY A 563 19.82 3.34 -7.20
C GLY A 563 20.63 4.57 -6.82
N GLY A 564 19.93 5.60 -6.31
CA GLY A 564 20.54 6.83 -5.80
C GLY A 564 21.17 7.69 -6.89
N ASP A 565 22.14 8.54 -6.51
CA ASP A 565 22.78 9.50 -7.44
C ASP A 565 23.40 8.81 -8.66
N TRP A 566 24.00 7.64 -8.49
CA TRP A 566 24.56 6.86 -9.59
C TRP A 566 23.54 6.61 -10.71
N SER A 567 22.32 6.23 -10.33
CA SER A 567 21.25 6.02 -11.31
C SER A 567 20.85 7.31 -12.03
N ASP A 568 20.89 8.46 -11.35
CA ASP A 568 20.59 9.75 -11.95
C ASP A 568 21.64 10.15 -12.99
N ARG A 569 22.90 9.79 -12.77
CA ARG A 569 23.99 10.02 -13.73
C ARG A 569 23.88 9.11 -14.96
N PHE A 570 23.48 7.86 -14.81
CA PHE A 570 23.30 6.92 -15.94
C PHE A 570 22.20 7.31 -16.94
N VAL A 571 21.30 8.23 -16.56
CA VAL A 571 20.33 8.81 -17.50
C VAL A 571 21.02 9.60 -18.61
N SER A 572 22.22 10.15 -18.35
CA SER A 572 22.99 10.92 -19.33
C SER A 572 23.70 10.06 -20.38
N PHE A 573 23.77 8.74 -20.16
CA PHE A 573 24.44 7.82 -21.07
C PHE A 573 23.50 7.46 -22.23
N SER A 574 24.08 7.20 -23.40
CA SER A 574 23.38 6.45 -24.44
C SER A 574 23.09 5.02 -23.96
N ASP A 575 22.15 4.35 -24.62
CA ASP A 575 21.83 2.97 -24.28
C ASP A 575 23.07 2.09 -24.48
N GLU A 576 23.77 2.26 -25.61
CA GLU A 576 24.95 1.48 -25.97
C GLU A 576 26.12 1.70 -25.00
N GLU A 577 26.39 2.95 -24.59
CA GLU A 577 27.48 3.24 -23.64
C GLU A 577 27.20 2.59 -22.28
N HIS A 578 25.97 2.69 -21.79
CA HIS A 578 25.58 2.08 -20.52
C HIS A 578 25.67 0.54 -20.61
N VAL A 579 25.21 -0.05 -21.72
CA VAL A 579 25.31 -1.49 -21.97
C VAL A 579 26.75 -1.97 -22.02
N GLN A 580 27.64 -1.27 -22.74
CA GLN A 580 29.05 -1.64 -22.81
C GLN A 580 29.75 -1.47 -21.46
N THR A 581 29.45 -0.41 -20.70
CA THR A 581 29.95 -0.22 -19.34
C THR A 581 29.60 -1.40 -18.41
N VAL A 582 28.36 -1.89 -18.50
CA VAL A 582 27.90 -3.07 -17.75
C VAL A 582 28.58 -4.34 -18.24
N LEU A 583 28.71 -4.51 -19.56
CA LEU A 583 29.38 -5.67 -20.15
C LEU A 583 30.85 -5.74 -19.74
N ASP A 584 31.57 -4.61 -19.75
CA ASP A 584 32.96 -4.52 -19.31
C ASP A 584 33.09 -4.90 -17.83
N SER A 585 32.13 -4.51 -17.00
CA SER A 585 32.07 -4.91 -15.59
C SER A 585 31.82 -6.42 -15.42
N ILE A 586 30.94 -7.02 -16.23
CA ILE A 586 30.73 -8.48 -16.24
C ILE A 586 32.01 -9.20 -16.68
N VAL A 587 32.67 -8.71 -17.74
CA VAL A 587 33.96 -9.23 -18.23
C VAL A 587 35.05 -9.13 -17.18
N SER A 588 35.09 -8.05 -16.39
CA SER A 588 36.06 -7.89 -15.31
C SER A 588 35.96 -8.98 -14.23
N LEU A 589 34.77 -9.55 -14.05
CA LEU A 589 34.50 -10.64 -13.11
C LEU A 589 34.74 -12.02 -13.73
N HIS A 590 34.31 -12.21 -14.98
CA HIS A 590 34.16 -13.53 -15.60
C HIS A 590 35.10 -13.81 -16.76
N GLY A 591 35.94 -12.84 -17.14
CA GLY A 591 36.86 -12.91 -18.27
C GLY A 591 36.24 -12.56 -19.62
N GLU A 592 37.10 -12.34 -20.62
CA GLU A 592 36.69 -11.88 -21.98
C GLU A 592 35.75 -12.83 -22.71
N GLN A 593 35.75 -14.11 -22.36
CA GLN A 593 34.78 -15.09 -22.87
C GLN A 593 33.32 -14.64 -22.69
N ALA A 594 33.01 -13.86 -21.64
CA ALA A 594 31.66 -13.31 -21.44
C ALA A 594 31.24 -12.41 -22.62
N ARG A 595 32.18 -11.66 -23.21
CA ARG A 595 31.93 -10.80 -24.37
C ARG A 595 31.57 -11.60 -25.62
N GLU A 596 32.21 -12.76 -25.82
CA GLU A 596 31.92 -13.65 -26.95
C GLU A 596 30.53 -14.31 -26.83
N LEU A 597 30.06 -14.49 -25.60
CA LEU A 597 28.77 -15.11 -25.26
C LEU A 597 27.61 -14.13 -25.21
N TYR A 598 27.89 -12.82 -25.08
CA TYR A 598 26.87 -11.78 -25.18
C TYR A 598 26.17 -11.85 -26.54
N THR A 599 24.84 -11.86 -26.56
CA THR A 599 24.08 -11.99 -27.81
C THR A 599 23.99 -10.69 -28.59
N GLY A 600 24.19 -9.55 -27.91
CA GLY A 600 23.84 -8.23 -28.42
C GLY A 600 22.48 -7.74 -27.94
N ASP A 601 21.65 -8.61 -27.35
CA ASP A 601 20.31 -8.25 -26.85
C ASP A 601 20.41 -7.72 -25.41
N TYR A 602 19.72 -6.61 -25.16
CA TYR A 602 19.66 -6.00 -23.85
C TYR A 602 18.30 -5.33 -23.59
N GLU A 603 18.00 -5.13 -22.32
CA GLU A 603 16.92 -4.25 -21.85
C GLU A 603 17.50 -3.25 -20.87
N ARG A 604 17.16 -1.97 -21.05
CA ARG A 604 17.59 -0.86 -20.17
C ARG A 604 16.38 -0.08 -19.72
N LEU A 605 16.30 0.20 -18.43
CA LEU A 605 15.31 1.11 -17.87
C LEU A 605 15.95 1.95 -16.78
N CYS A 606 16.02 3.25 -17.02
CA CYS A 606 16.25 4.25 -16.00
C CYS A 606 14.91 4.89 -15.63
N TRP A 607 14.48 4.75 -14.38
CA TRP A 607 13.14 5.17 -13.94
C TRP A 607 12.90 6.68 -14.01
N LEU A 608 13.96 7.49 -13.97
CA LEU A 608 13.88 8.93 -14.26
C LEU A 608 13.42 9.23 -15.70
N GLN A 609 13.63 8.32 -16.65
CA GLN A 609 13.17 8.46 -18.04
C GLN A 609 11.74 7.94 -18.25
N ASP A 610 11.13 7.26 -17.27
CA ASP A 610 9.75 6.77 -17.40
C ASP A 610 8.77 7.95 -17.36
N GLU A 611 8.03 8.16 -18.44
CA GLU A 611 7.13 9.30 -18.62
C GLU A 611 5.89 9.27 -17.70
N HIS A 612 5.60 8.15 -17.03
CA HIS A 612 4.42 7.97 -16.19
C HIS A 612 4.72 7.89 -14.69
N THR A 613 5.99 7.79 -14.29
CA THR A 613 6.39 7.85 -12.87
C THR A 613 7.47 8.89 -12.61
N ALA A 614 8.32 9.20 -13.59
CA ALA A 614 9.45 10.14 -13.51
C ALA A 614 10.43 9.88 -12.34
N THR A 615 10.43 8.67 -11.77
CA THR A 615 11.32 8.21 -10.68
C THR A 615 10.98 6.76 -10.32
N ALA A 616 11.73 6.16 -9.39
CA ALA A 616 11.55 4.77 -8.94
C ALA A 616 10.68 4.64 -7.68
N TRP A 617 11.09 5.20 -6.53
CA TRP A 617 10.36 5.06 -5.26
C TRP A 617 10.45 6.28 -4.36
N CYS A 618 9.58 6.33 -3.35
CA CYS A 618 9.56 7.39 -2.36
C CYS A 618 10.75 7.24 -1.40
N ARG A 619 11.43 8.35 -1.10
CA ARG A 619 12.56 8.39 -0.18
C ARG A 619 12.42 9.65 0.65
N PRO A 620 11.68 9.63 1.78
CA PRO A 620 11.38 10.85 2.50
C PRO A 620 12.59 11.46 3.18
N ASP A 621 12.48 12.76 3.44
CA ASP A 621 13.45 13.55 4.18
C ASP A 621 13.01 13.66 5.66
N VAL A 622 13.87 14.24 6.49
CA VAL A 622 13.61 14.53 7.91
C VAL A 622 12.26 15.23 8.11
N GLU A 623 11.53 14.83 9.15
CA GLU A 623 10.18 15.26 9.52
C GLU A 623 9.05 14.96 8.50
N GLN A 624 9.35 14.43 7.31
CA GLN A 624 8.34 14.25 6.28
C GLN A 624 7.34 13.14 6.63
N HIS A 625 7.76 12.08 7.32
CA HIS A 625 6.85 11.01 7.74
C HIS A 625 5.84 11.54 8.76
N LYS A 626 6.35 12.08 9.87
CA LYS A 626 5.58 12.59 11.00
C LYS A 626 4.64 13.72 10.57
N LEU A 627 5.03 14.54 9.60
CA LEU A 627 4.22 15.65 9.10
C LEU A 627 3.22 15.23 8.01
N TYR A 628 3.64 14.44 7.01
CA TYR A 628 2.83 14.22 5.81
C TYR A 628 1.93 12.99 5.85
N ILE A 629 2.34 11.89 6.52
CA ILE A 629 1.50 10.67 6.60
C ILE A 629 0.10 10.99 7.18
N PRO A 630 -0.02 11.73 8.30
CA PRO A 630 -1.32 12.19 8.81
C PRO A 630 -2.15 12.96 7.78
N ALA A 631 -1.52 13.79 6.96
CA ALA A 631 -2.21 14.59 5.96
C ALA A 631 -2.84 13.71 4.87
N TYR A 632 -2.19 12.62 4.46
CA TYR A 632 -2.69 11.70 3.43
C TYR A 632 -3.95 10.93 3.85
N HIS A 633 -4.26 10.92 5.15
CA HIS A 633 -5.42 10.23 5.72
C HIS A 633 -6.69 11.09 5.72
N ASN A 634 -6.58 12.34 5.25
CA ASN A 634 -7.71 13.25 5.11
C ASN A 634 -8.26 13.23 3.68
N THR A 635 -9.59 13.20 3.55
CA THR A 635 -10.25 13.39 2.26
C THR A 635 -10.40 14.88 2.03
N GLU A 636 -9.77 15.41 1.00
CA GLU A 636 -9.86 16.82 0.63
C GLU A 636 -10.41 16.93 -0.79
N HIS A 637 -11.36 17.83 -1.02
CA HIS A 637 -11.98 18.01 -2.35
C HIS A 637 -12.50 16.71 -2.97
N ASN A 638 -13.09 15.82 -2.14
CA ASN A 638 -13.50 14.46 -2.52
C ASN A 638 -12.40 13.65 -3.22
N THR A 639 -11.14 13.93 -2.88
CA THR A 639 -9.95 13.30 -3.44
C THR A 639 -9.20 12.57 -2.34
N ILE A 640 -8.76 11.34 -2.65
CA ILE A 640 -7.98 10.48 -1.75
C ILE A 640 -6.71 10.07 -2.49
N PHE A 641 -5.55 10.46 -1.98
CA PHE A 641 -4.26 10.01 -2.54
C PHE A 641 -3.93 8.61 -2.03
N ILE A 642 -3.45 7.72 -2.88
CA ILE A 642 -2.94 6.38 -2.52
C ILE A 642 -1.67 6.07 -3.32
N GLY A 643 -0.96 5.02 -2.93
CA GLY A 643 0.31 4.62 -3.51
C GLY A 643 1.37 4.45 -2.44
N GLU A 644 2.46 3.76 -2.77
CA GLU A 644 3.55 3.49 -1.82
C GLU A 644 4.15 4.76 -1.19
N HIS A 645 4.16 5.89 -1.90
CA HIS A 645 4.55 7.20 -1.35
C HIS A 645 3.62 7.77 -0.27
N THR A 646 2.44 7.18 -0.06
CA THR A 646 1.47 7.54 1.00
C THR A 646 1.40 6.52 2.13
N ALA A 647 2.33 5.55 2.15
CA ALA A 647 2.43 4.54 3.19
C ALA A 647 3.64 4.82 4.10
N PRO A 648 3.70 4.25 5.31
CA PRO A 648 4.87 4.36 6.19
C PRO A 648 6.12 3.63 5.69
N THR A 649 5.97 2.62 4.83
CA THR A 649 7.11 1.93 4.21
C THR A 649 7.21 2.30 2.74
N HIS A 650 8.41 2.24 2.18
CA HIS A 650 8.69 2.68 0.81
C HIS A 650 9.49 1.65 0.01
N ALA A 651 9.43 1.76 -1.32
CA ALA A 651 10.03 0.85 -2.30
C ALA A 651 9.44 -0.57 -2.39
N TRP A 652 8.31 -0.86 -1.71
CA TRP A 652 7.71 -2.20 -1.68
C TRP A 652 6.27 -2.28 -2.22
N VAL A 653 5.91 -3.48 -2.70
CA VAL A 653 4.55 -3.80 -3.13
C VAL A 653 3.57 -3.72 -1.96
N SER A 654 3.99 -4.19 -0.77
CA SER A 654 3.19 -4.14 0.47
C SER A 654 2.71 -2.72 0.78
N SER A 655 3.58 -1.73 0.66
CA SER A 655 3.28 -0.30 0.86
C SER A 655 2.17 0.20 -0.08
N SER A 656 2.21 -0.23 -1.34
CA SER A 656 1.19 0.09 -2.34
C SER A 656 -0.16 -0.55 -2.00
N LEU A 657 -0.17 -1.77 -1.47
CA LEU A 657 -1.39 -2.47 -1.06
C LEU A 657 -1.97 -1.92 0.24
N HIS A 658 -1.12 -1.62 1.22
CA HIS A 658 -1.51 -0.96 2.47
C HIS A 658 -2.26 0.35 2.19
N SER A 659 -1.68 1.24 1.38
CA SER A 659 -2.33 2.49 1.01
C SER A 659 -3.63 2.29 0.21
N SER A 660 -3.76 1.19 -0.53
CA SER A 660 -5.00 0.84 -1.25
C SER A 660 -6.12 0.44 -0.30
N VAL A 661 -5.80 -0.38 0.72
CA VAL A 661 -6.72 -0.71 1.80
C VAL A 661 -7.15 0.57 2.52
N ARG A 662 -6.17 1.40 2.90
CA ARG A 662 -6.42 2.68 3.56
C ARG A 662 -7.36 3.57 2.76
N GLY A 663 -7.03 3.86 1.50
CA GLY A 663 -7.84 4.74 0.67
C GLY A 663 -9.24 4.19 0.39
N SER A 664 -9.37 2.86 0.24
CA SER A 664 -10.67 2.20 0.07
C SER A 664 -11.53 2.35 1.31
N VAL A 665 -10.97 2.13 2.51
CA VAL A 665 -11.73 2.35 3.75
C VAL A 665 -12.07 3.82 3.94
N GLN A 666 -11.12 4.73 3.71
CA GLN A 666 -11.38 6.18 3.79
C GLN A 666 -12.58 6.58 2.91
N LEU A 667 -12.64 6.08 1.67
CA LEU A 667 -13.78 6.30 0.79
C LEU A 667 -15.08 5.71 1.36
N LEU A 668 -15.06 4.45 1.80
CA LEU A 668 -16.24 3.80 2.36
C LEU A 668 -16.79 4.56 3.56
N LEU A 669 -15.91 5.08 4.41
CA LEU A 669 -16.30 5.88 5.56
C LEU A 669 -16.88 7.25 5.16
N GLU A 670 -16.33 7.93 4.15
CA GLU A 670 -16.94 9.14 3.59
C GLU A 670 -18.35 8.89 3.03
N LEU A 671 -18.58 7.69 2.50
CA LEU A 671 -19.88 7.24 2.01
C LEU A 671 -20.82 6.75 3.11
N GLY A 672 -20.37 6.72 4.38
CA GLY A 672 -21.13 6.23 5.53
C GLY A 672 -21.26 4.70 5.62
N LEU A 673 -20.39 3.96 4.93
CA LEU A 673 -20.38 2.50 4.81
C LEU A 673 -19.38 1.87 5.80
N VAL A 674 -19.67 2.02 7.11
CA VAL A 674 -18.79 1.58 8.20
C VAL A 674 -18.66 0.06 8.24
N ASP A 675 -19.74 -0.68 8.01
CA ASP A 675 -19.69 -2.15 8.00
C ASP A 675 -18.79 -2.68 6.89
N GLU A 676 -18.93 -2.15 5.66
CA GLU A 676 -18.08 -2.51 4.52
C GLU A 676 -16.62 -2.11 4.76
N ALA A 677 -16.39 -0.96 5.40
CA ALA A 677 -15.06 -0.52 5.82
C ALA A 677 -14.41 -1.51 6.81
N LYS A 678 -15.17 -1.98 7.80
CA LYS A 678 -14.69 -2.98 8.77
C LYS A 678 -14.40 -4.33 8.09
N GLU A 679 -15.28 -4.78 7.22
CA GLU A 679 -15.10 -6.03 6.47
C GLU A 679 -13.80 -6.01 5.64
N LEU A 680 -13.56 -4.92 4.92
CA LEU A 680 -12.36 -4.75 4.10
C LEU A 680 -11.10 -4.70 4.98
N ASN A 681 -11.13 -3.92 6.07
CA ASN A 681 -10.01 -3.84 7.00
C ASN A 681 -9.71 -5.20 7.66
N GLU A 682 -10.74 -5.94 8.09
CA GLU A 682 -10.57 -7.28 8.66
C GLU A 682 -9.95 -8.24 7.65
N LYS A 683 -10.45 -8.25 6.41
CA LYS A 683 -9.96 -9.14 5.35
C LYS A 683 -8.50 -8.89 5.03
N TRP A 684 -8.08 -7.63 4.86
CA TRP A 684 -6.75 -7.31 4.34
C TRP A 684 -5.74 -7.02 5.45
N MET A 685 -6.13 -6.31 6.51
CA MET A 685 -5.23 -5.91 7.59
C MET A 685 -5.38 -6.76 8.86
N GLY A 686 -6.55 -7.36 9.09
CA GLY A 686 -6.90 -8.03 10.36
C GLY A 686 -6.66 -9.55 10.43
N ARG A 687 -6.63 -10.26 9.30
CA ARG A 687 -6.49 -11.74 9.27
C ARG A 687 -5.14 -12.27 9.78
N TRP A 688 -4.10 -11.44 9.74
CA TRP A 688 -2.72 -11.88 9.93
C TRP A 688 -2.17 -11.61 11.32
N ILE A 689 -2.78 -10.65 12.03
CA ILE A 689 -2.61 -10.49 13.47
C ILE A 689 -3.49 -11.58 14.09
N LYS A 690 -2.90 -12.75 14.39
CA LYS A 690 -3.65 -13.87 14.97
C LYS A 690 -4.39 -13.40 16.22
N LEU A 691 -5.67 -13.76 16.27
CA LEU A 691 -6.67 -13.31 17.24
C LEU A 691 -6.31 -13.48 18.70
#